data_AF-A0A077QZL7-F1
#
_entry.id   AF-A0A077QZL7-F1
#
_cell.length_a   1.000
_cell.length_b   1.000
_cell.length_c   1.000
_cell.angle_alpha   90.00
_cell.angle_beta   90.00
_cell.angle_gamma   90.00
#
_symmetry.space_group_name_H-M   'P 1'
#
loop_
_entity.id
_entity.type
_entity.pdbx_description
1 polymer ?
#
loop_
_entity_poly.entity_id
_entity_poly.type
_entity_poly.pdbx_seq_one_letter_code
_entity_poly.pdbx_strand_id
1 'polypeptide(L)'
;MSILSSMSGNRLHILRSRVVLLAVPGLVALLYLTGAFYKRDVSTERVGALPNSLDYQAEHATQGKLADPDIPSDEQPDLRDKCWTQWFSTGTICKNPPEQWTQQSQLDLVWSWNNTTLGNSTAYEASKTAAVRALTDSDLLRYSFRSAQQHMHSGFGTVTLLTPDVPTTALGVVVGSDVECTHTYQDDEGMSRKGQRPCWLASADPVYEPPRLLHHRQLACSSKSAKKICQESLLVAPEAATSTMLASQAQGLSDVRLVVLPHHIFADHVSASDFWSPLYGPSFRFNSDITAAGEVNAATQNDSEPADAPLIRASRLLNQRFENKARRKLLDLPQPLSRPIIQEMQQLWPQELDIAATTLDKRVDLPFLAAHYTVEKYREALLWSFIVAKHDRDGDGNLSPSEAQALLKDLGADAAGKYVFPRVEMPLRSTTSRTSVTESLRRASLPVRLGHEAIQASLDGDSLVSPRSPEASPSGIVNDEHDGANPLQVHAQNKRPVASVCTLARECLEPLINMVENSKGEHPASITAEIFKRVAFRAPLCGNCMIMHLTSQSGAQGLSAFLPSSDLEMSPNKTPPLDVNNSQDADFALRPAPILPSIKRIHAVSSLLARYTHTIVFQEHFVVPQMQTRLETKFGLTTLEFFNTSSLFSFKQHGKHPDPTQVKAEDAWIWTKYVRAWLSLRYPFPMRFESHTREI
;
A
#
# COMPACT_ATOMS: atom_id res chain seq x y z
N MET A 1 0.54 61.90 -24.77
CA MET A 1 0.26 63.18 -25.46
C MET A 1 0.86 63.02 -26.86
N SER A 2 0.12 62.77 -27.94
CA SER A 2 -0.83 63.70 -28.57
C SER A 2 -1.74 63.01 -29.61
N ILE A 3 -2.70 62.17 -29.20
CA ILE A 3 -3.79 61.67 -30.08
C ILE A 3 -5.12 61.52 -29.30
N LEU A 4 -5.46 62.47 -28.43
CA LEU A 4 -6.67 62.38 -27.59
C LEU A 4 -7.54 63.65 -27.55
N SER A 5 -7.47 64.52 -28.57
CA SER A 5 -8.27 65.75 -28.60
C SER A 5 -9.44 65.76 -29.59
N SER A 6 -9.93 64.60 -30.05
CA SER A 6 -11.13 64.56 -30.91
C SER A 6 -11.88 63.23 -30.82
N MET A 7 -12.41 62.88 -29.66
CA MET A 7 -13.45 61.84 -29.55
C MET A 7 -14.62 62.34 -28.72
N SER A 8 -15.79 62.44 -29.36
CA SER A 8 -17.09 62.74 -28.74
C SER A 8 -17.37 61.80 -27.55
N GLY A 9 -17.98 62.36 -26.49
CA GLY A 9 -18.20 61.70 -25.18
C GLY A 9 -18.89 60.33 -25.23
N ASN A 10 -19.68 60.05 -26.27
CA ASN A 10 -20.28 58.72 -26.46
C ASN A 10 -19.28 57.64 -26.86
N ARG A 11 -18.20 57.98 -27.59
CA ARG A 11 -17.16 57.00 -27.97
C ARG A 11 -16.24 56.65 -26.81
N LEU A 12 -16.04 57.57 -25.86
CA LEU A 12 -15.23 57.32 -24.66
C LEU A 12 -15.95 56.38 -23.68
N HIS A 13 -17.28 56.49 -23.57
CA HIS A 13 -18.10 55.58 -22.76
C HIS A 13 -18.13 54.15 -23.32
N ILE A 14 -18.22 54.00 -24.65
CA ILE A 14 -18.20 52.70 -25.33
C ILE A 14 -16.81 52.04 -25.24
N LEU A 15 -15.73 52.83 -25.29
CA LEU A 15 -14.38 52.31 -25.11
C LEU A 15 -14.15 51.84 -23.66
N ARG A 16 -14.62 52.62 -22.66
CA ARG A 16 -14.53 52.24 -21.25
C ARG A 16 -15.34 50.99 -20.92
N SER A 17 -16.57 50.85 -21.45
CA SER A 17 -17.38 49.65 -21.22
C SER A 17 -16.78 48.41 -21.89
N ARG A 18 -16.20 48.53 -23.09
CA ARG A 18 -15.52 47.42 -23.78
C ARG A 18 -14.20 47.01 -23.11
N VAL A 19 -13.43 47.96 -22.58
CA VAL A 19 -12.21 47.64 -21.80
C VAL A 19 -12.58 46.95 -20.49
N VAL A 20 -13.63 47.38 -19.79
CA VAL A 20 -14.10 46.72 -18.57
C VAL A 20 -14.67 45.32 -18.87
N LEU A 21 -15.42 45.15 -19.96
CA LEU A 21 -15.99 43.85 -20.38
C LEU A 21 -14.95 42.82 -20.84
N LEU A 22 -13.74 43.25 -21.23
CA LEU A 22 -12.67 42.33 -21.65
C LEU A 22 -11.57 42.18 -20.58
N ALA A 23 -11.24 43.26 -19.87
CA ALA A 23 -10.21 43.24 -18.84
C ALA A 23 -10.67 42.53 -17.57
N VAL A 24 -11.95 42.62 -17.18
CA VAL A 24 -12.44 41.94 -15.97
C VAL A 24 -12.47 40.42 -16.16
N PRO A 25 -13.01 39.83 -17.25
CA PRO A 25 -12.90 38.39 -17.48
C PRO A 25 -11.45 37.94 -17.65
N GLY A 26 -10.60 38.75 -18.29
CA GLY A 26 -9.17 38.47 -18.42
C GLY A 26 -8.45 38.45 -17.08
N LEU A 27 -8.76 39.39 -16.17
CA LEU A 27 -8.20 39.46 -14.83
C LEU A 27 -8.77 38.37 -13.92
N VAL A 28 -10.06 38.02 -14.03
CA VAL A 28 -10.67 36.90 -13.31
C VAL A 28 -10.07 35.58 -13.79
N ALA A 29 -9.89 35.38 -15.10
CA ALA A 29 -9.20 34.22 -15.66
C ALA A 29 -7.74 34.18 -15.21
N LEU A 30 -7.03 35.31 -15.19
CA LEU A 30 -5.67 35.40 -14.67
C LEU A 30 -5.62 35.06 -13.18
N LEU A 31 -6.54 35.60 -12.37
CA LEU A 31 -6.62 35.34 -10.93
C LEU A 31 -6.99 33.88 -10.64
N TYR A 32 -7.86 33.27 -11.44
CA TYR A 32 -8.24 31.86 -11.33
C TYR A 32 -7.08 30.95 -11.75
N LEU A 33 -6.40 31.30 -12.84
CA LEU A 33 -5.20 30.59 -13.29
C LEU A 33 -4.07 30.72 -12.26
N THR A 34 -3.81 31.92 -11.72
CA THR A 34 -2.80 32.11 -10.67
C THR A 34 -3.23 31.42 -9.38
N GLY A 35 -4.50 31.52 -8.97
CA GLY A 35 -5.01 30.87 -7.76
C GLY A 35 -4.90 29.34 -7.82
N ALA A 36 -5.14 28.75 -8.98
CA ALA A 36 -4.88 27.33 -9.23
C ALA A 36 -3.37 27.00 -9.29
N PHE A 37 -2.55 27.92 -9.81
CA PHE A 37 -1.09 27.77 -9.92
C PHE A 37 -0.36 27.87 -8.56
N TYR A 38 -0.88 28.65 -7.61
CA TYR A 38 -0.21 28.96 -6.35
C TYR A 38 -0.55 28.01 -5.19
N LYS A 39 -1.63 27.21 -5.29
CA LYS A 39 -2.17 26.45 -4.16
C LYS A 39 -1.84 24.95 -4.13
N ARG A 40 -1.05 24.45 -5.09
CA ARG A 40 -0.79 23.01 -5.24
C ARG A 40 0.66 22.75 -5.55
N ASP A 41 1.53 22.86 -4.55
CA ASP A 41 2.89 22.34 -4.66
C ASP A 41 3.06 21.25 -3.60
N VAL A 42 3.38 20.02 -4.04
CA VAL A 42 3.44 18.80 -3.21
C VAL A 42 4.45 18.96 -2.07
N SER A 43 5.42 19.87 -2.22
CA SER A 43 6.45 20.12 -1.22
C SER A 43 6.09 21.20 -0.17
N THR A 44 5.03 21.98 -0.36
CA THR A 44 4.68 23.08 0.58
C THR A 44 3.54 22.77 1.54
N GLU A 45 2.87 21.65 1.34
CA GLU A 45 1.73 21.27 2.16
C GLU A 45 2.17 20.52 3.43
N ARG A 46 2.81 21.23 4.37
CA ARG A 46 2.55 20.96 5.80
C ARG A 46 1.08 21.32 6.06
N VAL A 47 0.14 20.49 5.62
CA VAL A 47 -1.31 20.74 5.78
C VAL A 47 -1.73 20.34 7.18
N GLY A 48 -1.36 21.20 8.12
CA GLY A 48 -2.16 21.48 9.29
C GLY A 48 -2.93 22.78 9.05
N ALA A 49 -3.83 22.83 8.08
CA ALA A 49 -4.84 23.89 7.96
C ALA A 49 -5.95 23.48 6.98
N LEU A 50 -7.15 23.22 7.51
CA LEU A 50 -8.37 23.17 6.69
C LEU A 50 -8.52 24.47 5.89
N PRO A 51 -8.73 24.44 4.56
CA PRO A 51 -9.30 25.58 3.86
C PRO A 51 -10.82 25.53 3.99
N ASN A 52 -11.35 26.29 4.94
CA ASN A 52 -12.72 26.78 4.89
C ASN A 52 -12.92 27.68 3.66
N SER A 53 -14.17 27.76 3.16
CA SER A 53 -14.72 28.56 2.04
C SER A 53 -14.88 27.74 0.75
N LEU A 54 -16.05 27.55 0.10
CA LEU A 54 -17.42 28.13 0.06
C LEU A 54 -18.34 27.04 -0.55
N ASP A 55 -19.67 26.95 -0.42
CA ASP A 55 -20.77 27.64 0.24
C ASP A 55 -21.93 26.62 0.21
N TYR A 56 -22.49 26.20 1.34
CA TYR A 56 -23.88 25.67 1.41
C TYR A 56 -24.33 25.66 2.89
N GLN A 57 -25.09 26.71 3.20
CA GLN A 57 -26.05 26.84 4.30
C GLN A 57 -25.53 26.83 5.75
N ALA A 58 -25.18 28.05 6.18
CA ALA A 58 -25.30 28.49 7.55
C ALA A 58 -26.78 28.64 7.93
N GLU A 59 -27.30 27.73 8.74
CA GLU A 59 -28.39 27.96 9.72
C GLU A 59 -28.45 26.71 10.62
N HIS A 60 -27.53 26.65 11.59
CA HIS A 60 -27.56 25.83 12.83
C HIS A 60 -26.24 25.90 13.63
N ALA A 61 -25.24 26.66 13.15
CA ALA A 61 -24.00 26.92 13.86
C ALA A 61 -24.15 28.01 14.95
N THR A 62 -25.05 27.78 15.90
CA THR A 62 -25.04 28.46 17.22
C THR A 62 -25.32 27.42 18.29
N GLN A 63 -24.41 26.44 18.43
CA GLN A 63 -24.13 25.64 19.63
C GLN A 63 -22.96 24.67 19.36
N GLY A 64 -21.83 25.20 18.87
CA GLY A 64 -20.54 24.50 18.98
C GLY A 64 -20.03 24.66 20.40
N LYS A 65 -20.35 23.71 21.28
CA LYS A 65 -19.74 23.59 22.61
C LYS A 65 -18.22 23.55 22.43
N LEU A 66 -17.55 24.41 23.20
CA LEU A 66 -16.11 24.44 23.39
C LEU A 66 -15.53 23.02 23.50
N ALA A 67 -14.42 22.82 22.80
CA ALA A 67 -13.46 21.77 23.07
C ALA A 67 -13.11 21.73 24.56
N ASP A 68 -13.01 20.53 25.11
CA ASP A 68 -12.47 20.29 26.44
C ASP A 68 -10.92 20.31 26.33
N PRO A 69 -10.20 21.26 26.95
CA PRO A 69 -8.76 21.42 26.74
C PRO A 69 -7.89 20.58 27.68
N ASP A 70 -8.46 19.66 28.47
CA ASP A 70 -7.74 18.96 29.54
C ASP A 70 -7.66 17.43 29.33
N ILE A 71 -6.96 16.96 28.29
CA ILE A 71 -6.43 15.58 28.29
C ILE A 71 -4.90 15.67 28.42
N PRO A 72 -4.32 15.39 29.61
CA PRO A 72 -2.88 15.32 29.80
C PRO A 72 -2.23 14.37 28.79
N SER A 73 -0.98 14.65 28.36
CA SER A 73 -0.26 13.82 27.39
C SER A 73 -0.15 12.34 27.79
N ASP A 74 -0.24 12.04 29.09
CA ASP A 74 -0.19 10.70 29.65
C ASP A 74 -1.50 9.90 29.46
N GLU A 75 -2.63 10.55 29.14
CA GLU A 75 -3.93 9.90 28.90
C GLU A 75 -4.19 9.56 27.42
N GLN A 76 -3.39 10.11 26.48
CA GLN A 76 -3.54 9.81 25.05
C GLN A 76 -3.27 8.34 24.67
N PRO A 77 -2.28 7.64 25.26
CA PRO A 77 -2.06 6.21 24.99
C PRO A 77 -3.27 5.35 25.39
N ASP A 78 -3.84 5.60 26.57
CA ASP A 78 -5.01 4.86 27.08
C ASP A 78 -6.27 5.13 26.24
N LEU A 79 -6.45 6.37 25.77
CA LEU A 79 -7.53 6.72 24.86
C LEU A 79 -7.37 6.01 23.51
N ARG A 80 -6.16 5.99 22.97
CA ARG A 80 -5.85 5.32 21.71
C ARG A 80 -6.12 3.82 21.79
N ASP A 81 -5.72 3.16 22.86
CA ASP A 81 -5.95 1.72 23.05
C ASP A 81 -7.45 1.39 23.17
N LYS A 82 -8.23 2.22 23.87
CA LYS A 82 -9.69 2.09 23.95
C LYS A 82 -10.35 2.27 22.58
N CYS A 83 -9.93 3.27 21.82
CA CYS A 83 -10.47 3.53 20.49
C CYS A 83 -10.10 2.44 19.48
N TRP A 84 -8.88 1.91 19.53
CA TRP A 84 -8.48 0.74 18.74
C TRP A 84 -9.31 -0.49 19.07
N THR A 85 -9.53 -0.74 20.36
CA THR A 85 -10.37 -1.82 20.83
C THR A 85 -11.80 -1.69 20.29
N GLN A 86 -12.37 -0.49 20.34
CA GLN A 86 -13.71 -0.23 19.79
C GLN A 86 -13.76 -0.42 18.26
N TRP A 87 -12.73 0.06 17.54
CA TRP A 87 -12.60 -0.10 16.10
C TRP A 87 -12.61 -1.57 15.70
N PHE A 88 -11.73 -2.39 16.29
CA PHE A 88 -11.70 -3.81 15.96
C PHE A 88 -12.91 -4.57 16.49
N SER A 89 -13.49 -4.19 17.63
CA SER A 89 -14.66 -4.88 18.18
C SER A 89 -15.91 -4.63 17.34
N THR A 90 -16.20 -3.37 17.04
CA THR A 90 -17.50 -2.95 16.47
C THR A 90 -17.41 -2.41 15.04
N GLY A 91 -16.21 -2.04 14.58
CA GLY A 91 -16.00 -1.31 13.32
C GLY A 91 -16.39 0.16 13.41
N THR A 92 -16.61 0.71 14.61
CA THR A 92 -17.03 2.11 14.80
C THR A 92 -15.95 2.95 15.44
N ILE A 93 -15.88 4.22 15.05
CA ILE A 93 -15.01 5.21 15.68
C ILE A 93 -15.58 5.61 17.04
N CYS A 94 -14.72 5.65 18.06
CA CYS A 94 -15.06 6.10 19.40
C CYS A 94 -15.53 7.56 19.40
N LYS A 95 -16.31 7.95 20.42
CA LYS A 95 -16.96 9.28 20.47
C LYS A 95 -15.95 10.44 20.45
N ASN A 96 -14.82 10.26 21.13
CA ASN A 96 -13.73 11.22 21.21
C ASN A 96 -12.45 10.52 20.69
N PRO A 97 -12.23 10.50 19.36
CA PRO A 97 -11.06 9.85 18.80
C PRO A 97 -9.77 10.56 19.21
N PRO A 98 -8.65 9.82 19.33
CA PRO A 98 -7.36 10.43 19.58
C PRO A 98 -6.97 11.33 18.40
N GLU A 99 -6.22 12.40 18.70
CA GLU A 99 -5.65 13.26 17.65
C GLU A 99 -4.70 12.49 16.73
N GLN A 100 -3.99 11.51 17.30
CA GLN A 100 -3.04 10.66 16.59
C GLN A 100 -3.35 9.17 16.86
N TRP A 101 -3.78 8.47 15.82
CA TRP A 101 -4.03 7.02 15.86
C TRP A 101 -2.74 6.19 15.85
N THR A 102 -1.68 6.76 15.27
CA THR A 102 -0.35 6.18 15.14
C THR A 102 0.69 7.27 15.38
N GLN A 103 1.95 6.89 15.57
CA GLN A 103 3.05 7.85 15.69
C GLN A 103 3.26 8.68 14.40
N GLN A 104 2.82 8.16 13.25
CA GLN A 104 2.79 8.89 11.99
C GLN A 104 1.43 9.55 11.75
N SER A 105 1.45 10.78 11.23
CA SER A 105 0.27 11.56 10.86
C SER A 105 0.14 11.79 9.35
N GLN A 106 1.23 11.60 8.60
CA GLN A 106 1.32 11.81 7.16
C GLN A 106 2.02 10.63 6.48
N LEU A 107 1.77 10.46 5.19
CA LEU A 107 2.39 9.45 4.34
C LEU A 107 3.54 10.08 3.55
N ASP A 108 4.79 9.79 3.92
CA ASP A 108 5.95 10.25 3.16
C ASP A 108 6.06 9.53 1.81
N LEU A 109 6.60 10.26 0.83
CA LEU A 109 6.70 9.83 -0.56
C LEU A 109 8.18 9.65 -0.94
N VAL A 110 8.50 8.53 -1.57
CA VAL A 110 9.87 8.25 -2.03
C VAL A 110 9.85 7.85 -3.50
N TRP A 111 10.28 8.77 -4.37
CA TRP A 111 10.60 8.43 -5.76
C TRP A 111 11.98 7.80 -5.82
N SER A 112 12.12 6.65 -6.46
CA SER A 112 13.44 6.10 -6.78
C SER A 112 13.79 6.35 -8.24
N TRP A 113 14.96 6.92 -8.50
CA TRP A 113 15.42 7.21 -9.85
C TRP A 113 16.92 7.00 -9.98
N ASN A 114 17.37 6.52 -11.13
CA ASN A 114 18.78 6.41 -11.46
C ASN A 114 19.02 6.92 -12.89
N ASN A 115 20.22 7.46 -13.13
CA ASN A 115 20.67 7.74 -14.48
C ASN A 115 21.43 6.52 -15.02
N THR A 116 20.79 5.78 -15.90
CA THR A 116 21.35 4.55 -16.49
C THR A 116 22.56 4.80 -17.39
N THR A 117 22.82 6.03 -17.83
CA THR A 117 24.01 6.39 -18.64
C THR A 117 25.30 6.52 -17.82
N LEU A 118 25.22 6.61 -16.49
CA LEU A 118 26.37 6.79 -15.60
C LEU A 118 26.90 5.46 -15.00
N GLY A 119 26.30 4.31 -15.32
CA GLY A 119 26.73 2.98 -14.87
C GLY A 119 27.86 2.37 -15.72
N ASN A 120 28.65 1.46 -15.13
CA ASN A 120 29.92 0.87 -15.64
C ASN A 120 30.09 0.66 -17.17
N SER A 121 31.33 0.89 -17.62
CA SER A 121 31.77 1.07 -19.01
C SER A 121 31.71 -0.14 -19.96
N THR A 122 31.17 -1.30 -19.56
CA THR A 122 30.96 -2.43 -20.50
C THR A 122 29.65 -2.31 -21.27
N ALA A 123 28.71 -1.46 -20.82
CA ALA A 123 27.52 -1.07 -21.57
C ALA A 123 27.76 0.15 -22.50
N TYR A 124 28.98 0.71 -22.49
CA TYR A 124 29.35 1.89 -23.29
C TYR A 124 29.30 1.63 -24.80
N GLU A 125 29.37 0.37 -25.24
CA GLU A 125 29.26 0.01 -26.67
C GLU A 125 27.82 0.00 -27.23
N ALA A 126 26.78 0.27 -26.41
CA ALA A 126 25.37 0.36 -26.85
C ALA A 126 24.82 1.81 -26.88
N SER A 127 25.66 2.80 -27.21
CA SER A 127 25.54 4.21 -26.82
C SER A 127 24.33 5.03 -27.33
N LYS A 128 23.44 4.47 -28.16
CA LYS A 128 22.17 5.14 -28.54
C LYS A 128 20.96 4.65 -27.74
N THR A 129 20.81 3.34 -27.55
CA THR A 129 19.65 2.76 -26.88
C THR A 129 19.67 3.06 -25.38
N ALA A 130 20.85 3.05 -24.76
CA ALA A 130 21.00 3.41 -23.34
C ALA A 130 20.69 4.91 -23.09
N ALA A 131 21.14 5.79 -23.97
CA ALA A 131 20.84 7.22 -23.90
C ALA A 131 19.34 7.52 -24.08
N VAL A 132 18.68 6.87 -25.04
CA VAL A 132 17.22 6.97 -25.22
C VAL A 132 16.48 6.49 -23.98
N ARG A 133 16.91 5.37 -23.36
CA ARG A 133 16.28 4.84 -22.14
C ARG A 133 16.43 5.78 -20.95
N ALA A 134 17.62 6.34 -20.74
CA ALA A 134 17.87 7.31 -19.67
C ALA A 134 17.08 8.61 -19.86
N LEU A 135 16.96 9.10 -21.09
CA LEU A 135 16.14 10.26 -21.42
C LEU A 135 14.65 9.98 -21.20
N THR A 136 14.17 8.80 -21.59
CA THR A 136 12.80 8.34 -21.32
C THR A 136 12.51 8.27 -19.83
N ASP A 137 13.39 7.67 -19.03
CA ASP A 137 13.19 7.55 -17.57
C ASP A 137 13.25 8.90 -16.86
N SER A 138 14.13 9.81 -17.31
CA SER A 138 14.25 11.18 -16.78
C SER A 138 13.00 12.03 -17.09
N ASP A 139 12.45 11.92 -18.31
CA ASP A 139 11.22 12.62 -18.67
C ASP A 139 9.99 12.00 -18.02
N LEU A 140 9.94 10.67 -17.87
CA LEU A 140 8.90 9.99 -17.11
C LEU A 140 8.86 10.48 -15.67
N LEU A 141 10.01 10.57 -14.99
CA LEU A 141 10.10 11.11 -13.64
C LEU A 141 9.49 12.51 -13.56
N ARG A 142 9.83 13.39 -14.51
CA ARG A 142 9.30 14.76 -14.57
C ARG A 142 7.78 14.77 -14.65
N TYR A 143 7.18 13.98 -15.54
CA TYR A 143 5.73 13.89 -15.66
C TYR A 143 5.06 13.19 -14.48
N SER A 144 5.74 12.22 -13.85
CA SER A 144 5.31 11.61 -12.61
C SER A 144 5.14 12.67 -11.51
N PHE A 145 6.16 13.51 -11.29
CA PHE A 145 6.06 14.61 -10.33
C PHE A 145 5.00 15.64 -10.72
N ARG A 146 4.88 16.04 -12.00
CA ARG A 146 3.82 16.96 -12.43
C ARG A 146 2.42 16.38 -12.19
N SER A 147 2.23 15.10 -12.47
CA SER A 147 0.97 14.41 -12.22
C SER A 147 0.66 14.33 -10.72
N ALA A 148 1.67 14.06 -9.89
CA ALA A 148 1.57 14.10 -8.44
C ALA A 148 1.16 15.50 -7.95
N GLN A 149 1.79 16.55 -8.48
CA GLN A 149 1.43 17.94 -8.17
C GLN A 149 0.00 18.30 -8.53
N GLN A 150 -0.51 17.76 -9.63
CA GLN A 150 -1.87 18.03 -10.07
C GLN A 150 -2.91 17.24 -9.25
N HIS A 151 -2.59 16.03 -8.82
CA HIS A 151 -3.58 15.06 -8.36
C HIS A 151 -3.46 14.61 -6.91
N MET A 152 -2.32 14.80 -6.24
CA MET A 152 -2.16 14.46 -4.82
C MET A 152 -2.64 15.63 -3.95
N HIS A 153 -3.54 15.35 -3.00
CA HIS A 153 -4.09 16.36 -2.07
C HIS A 153 -3.67 16.10 -0.63
N SER A 154 -4.63 15.76 0.24
CA SER A 154 -4.44 15.73 1.69
C SER A 154 -3.75 14.46 2.20
N GLY A 155 -2.96 14.62 3.28
CA GLY A 155 -2.42 13.52 4.08
C GLY A 155 -1.03 13.05 3.68
N PHE A 156 -0.45 13.61 2.63
CA PHE A 156 0.93 13.33 2.24
C PHE A 156 1.92 14.14 3.07
N GLY A 157 3.11 13.58 3.24
CA GLY A 157 4.21 14.19 3.99
C GLY A 157 5.32 14.67 3.08
N THR A 158 6.55 14.39 3.47
CA THR A 158 7.75 14.80 2.76
C THR A 158 7.90 14.09 1.42
N VAL A 159 8.33 14.86 0.41
CA VAL A 159 8.65 14.34 -0.92
C VAL A 159 10.15 14.10 -1.00
N THR A 160 10.55 12.86 -1.18
CA THR A 160 11.95 12.44 -1.26
C THR A 160 12.26 11.84 -2.63
N LEU A 161 13.38 12.23 -3.23
CA LEU A 161 13.95 11.60 -4.41
C LEU A 161 15.20 10.82 -3.99
N LEU A 162 15.13 9.50 -4.07
CA LEU A 162 16.22 8.57 -3.79
C LEU A 162 17.01 8.31 -5.07
N THR A 163 18.30 8.63 -5.03
CA THR A 163 19.20 8.55 -6.18
C THR A 163 20.51 7.82 -5.85
N PRO A 164 21.15 7.18 -6.84
CA PRO A 164 22.48 6.64 -6.65
C PRO A 164 23.56 7.72 -6.53
N ASP A 165 24.71 7.30 -6.02
CA ASP A 165 25.95 8.04 -6.03
C ASP A 165 26.54 8.16 -7.44
N VAL A 166 27.42 9.14 -7.65
CA VAL A 166 28.21 9.28 -8.89
C VAL A 166 29.48 8.42 -8.78
N PRO A 167 29.85 7.63 -9.80
CA PRO A 167 31.06 6.81 -9.76
C PRO A 167 32.30 7.67 -9.58
N THR A 168 33.20 7.26 -8.68
CA THR A 168 34.48 7.95 -8.47
C THR A 168 35.35 8.03 -9.74
N THR A 169 35.23 7.07 -10.67
CA THR A 169 35.90 7.07 -11.98
C THR A 169 35.32 8.08 -12.98
N ALA A 170 34.02 8.40 -12.89
CA ALA A 170 33.39 9.41 -13.72
C ALA A 170 33.82 10.84 -13.31
N LEU A 171 34.16 11.06 -12.04
CA LEU A 171 34.62 12.36 -11.53
C LEU A 171 35.92 12.87 -12.18
N GLY A 172 36.72 12.00 -12.80
CA GLY A 172 37.95 12.37 -13.52
C GLY A 172 37.80 12.51 -15.04
N VAL A 173 36.68 12.03 -15.61
CA VAL A 173 36.44 12.01 -17.08
C VAL A 173 35.38 13.02 -17.51
N VAL A 174 34.52 13.48 -16.60
CA VAL A 174 33.49 14.47 -16.91
C VAL A 174 34.12 15.86 -17.13
N VAL A 175 34.39 16.18 -18.39
CA VAL A 175 34.71 17.53 -18.87
C VAL A 175 33.48 18.09 -19.60
N GLY A 176 32.79 19.06 -18.99
CA GLY A 176 31.60 19.73 -19.55
C GLY A 176 30.25 19.09 -19.17
N SER A 177 29.19 19.90 -19.15
CA SER A 177 27.73 19.68 -18.88
C SER A 177 27.27 18.63 -17.85
N ASP A 178 27.81 17.41 -17.79
CA ASP A 178 27.36 16.36 -16.88
C ASP A 178 27.76 16.62 -15.40
N VAL A 179 28.67 17.56 -15.14
CA VAL A 179 28.96 18.05 -13.77
C VAL A 179 27.74 18.80 -13.19
N GLU A 180 26.92 19.42 -14.05
CA GLU A 180 25.76 20.21 -13.62
C GLU A 180 24.65 19.33 -13.05
N CYS A 181 24.49 18.08 -13.49
CA CYS A 181 23.42 17.17 -13.06
C CYS A 181 23.80 16.32 -11.83
N THR A 182 24.59 16.91 -10.92
CA THR A 182 24.99 16.26 -9.67
C THR A 182 24.57 17.09 -8.47
N HIS A 183 24.47 16.46 -7.32
CA HIS A 183 24.18 17.11 -6.04
C HIS A 183 25.29 16.77 -5.04
N THR A 184 25.88 17.80 -4.44
CA THR A 184 26.90 17.61 -3.41
C THR A 184 26.23 17.46 -2.04
N TYR A 185 26.60 16.43 -1.29
CA TYR A 185 26.03 16.14 0.02
C TYR A 185 27.11 15.64 0.99
N GLN A 186 26.83 15.62 2.29
CA GLN A 186 27.70 15.02 3.30
C GLN A 186 27.18 13.64 3.70
N ASP A 187 28.06 12.64 3.70
CA ASP A 187 27.76 11.34 4.27
C ASP A 187 27.82 11.37 5.81
N ASP A 188 27.45 10.27 6.46
CA ASP A 188 27.40 10.15 7.92
C ASP A 188 28.78 10.29 8.60
N GLU A 189 29.86 10.17 7.83
CA GLU A 189 31.23 10.40 8.27
C GLU A 189 31.66 11.88 8.07
N GLY A 190 30.76 12.73 7.58
CA GLY A 190 31.00 14.14 7.29
C GLY A 190 31.80 14.38 6.01
N MET A 191 32.02 13.35 5.18
CA MET A 191 32.75 13.52 3.92
C MET A 191 31.84 14.06 2.82
N SER A 192 32.36 15.02 2.07
CA SER A 192 31.67 15.57 0.90
C SER A 192 31.65 14.54 -0.23
N ARG A 193 30.46 14.19 -0.70
CA ARG A 193 30.19 13.25 -1.79
C ARG A 193 29.36 13.91 -2.87
N LYS A 194 29.28 13.26 -4.04
CA LYS A 194 28.42 13.67 -5.14
C LYS A 194 27.46 12.55 -5.48
N GLY A 195 26.17 12.89 -5.52
CA GLY A 195 25.11 12.00 -5.95
C GLY A 195 24.44 12.48 -7.22
N GLN A 196 23.71 11.58 -7.87
CA GLN A 196 22.99 11.87 -9.11
C GLN A 196 21.80 12.79 -8.85
N ARG A 197 21.47 13.65 -9.80
CA ARG A 197 20.29 14.53 -9.76
C ARG A 197 19.76 14.69 -11.18
N PRO A 198 18.44 14.63 -11.42
CA PRO A 198 17.89 14.97 -12.74
C PRO A 198 18.32 16.38 -13.15
N CYS A 199 18.82 16.55 -14.38
CA CYS A 199 19.33 17.83 -14.87
C CYS A 199 18.29 18.96 -14.81
N TRP A 200 17.02 18.61 -15.02
CA TRP A 200 15.89 19.54 -14.95
C TRP A 200 15.48 19.90 -13.52
N LEU A 201 15.90 19.15 -12.49
CA LEU A 201 15.45 19.38 -11.11
C LEU A 201 16.33 20.42 -10.44
N ALA A 202 15.88 21.65 -10.22
CA ALA A 202 16.62 22.71 -9.54
C ALA A 202 17.07 22.33 -8.12
N SER A 203 18.25 22.81 -7.70
CA SER A 203 18.82 22.54 -6.36
C SER A 203 18.23 23.42 -5.26
N ALA A 204 17.63 24.55 -5.63
CA ALA A 204 17.02 25.50 -4.71
C ALA A 204 15.99 26.34 -5.47
N ASP A 205 14.93 26.73 -4.78
CA ASP A 205 13.97 27.74 -5.23
C ASP A 205 13.77 28.77 -4.10
N PRO A 206 13.62 30.06 -4.40
CA PRO A 206 13.51 31.11 -3.38
C PRO A 206 12.20 31.05 -2.58
N VAL A 207 11.18 30.34 -3.05
CA VAL A 207 9.84 30.30 -2.45
C VAL A 207 9.43 28.88 -2.04
N TYR A 208 9.91 27.84 -2.74
CA TYR A 208 9.49 26.46 -2.52
C TYR A 208 10.68 25.56 -2.18
N GLU A 209 10.45 24.58 -1.31
CA GLU A 209 11.44 23.53 -1.06
C GLU A 209 11.35 22.49 -2.19
N PRO A 210 12.45 22.21 -2.93
CA PRO A 210 12.46 21.11 -3.88
C PRO A 210 12.37 19.75 -3.16
N PRO A 211 12.03 18.66 -3.86
CA PRO A 211 12.12 17.30 -3.32
C PRO A 211 13.45 17.05 -2.60
N ARG A 212 13.37 16.48 -1.39
CA ARG A 212 14.57 16.13 -0.60
C ARG A 212 15.36 15.07 -1.35
N LEU A 213 16.62 15.37 -1.68
CA LEU A 213 17.52 14.41 -2.30
C LEU A 213 18.15 13.52 -1.23
N LEU A 214 17.97 12.21 -1.36
CA LEU A 214 18.67 11.20 -0.57
C LEU A 214 19.49 10.32 -1.49
N HIS A 215 20.72 10.02 -1.07
CA HIS A 215 21.64 9.22 -1.85
C HIS A 215 21.81 7.82 -1.28
N HIS A 216 22.03 6.83 -2.15
CA HIS A 216 22.13 5.42 -1.76
C HIS A 216 23.16 5.20 -0.65
N ARG A 217 24.33 5.85 -0.71
CA ARG A 217 25.35 5.77 0.34
C ARG A 217 24.87 6.29 1.69
N GLN A 218 24.07 7.35 1.74
CA GLN A 218 23.52 7.87 3.00
C GLN A 218 22.61 6.85 3.70
N LEU A 219 22.02 5.92 2.93
CA LEU A 219 21.17 4.88 3.48
C LEU A 219 21.95 3.59 3.76
N ALA A 220 22.72 3.14 2.79
CA ALA A 220 23.48 1.89 2.83
C ALA A 220 24.67 1.92 3.79
N CYS A 221 25.33 3.07 3.97
CA CYS A 221 26.58 3.20 4.73
C CYS A 221 26.42 3.84 6.11
N SER A 222 25.19 4.14 6.53
CA SER A 222 24.89 4.85 7.78
C SER A 222 25.16 4.07 9.08
N SER A 223 25.46 2.76 8.99
CA SER A 223 25.63 1.90 10.17
C SER A 223 27.05 1.40 10.32
N LYS A 224 27.57 1.37 11.55
CA LYS A 224 28.91 0.83 11.90
C LYS A 224 29.08 -0.65 11.52
N SER A 225 27.98 -1.38 11.30
CA SER A 225 27.94 -2.77 10.82
C SER A 225 27.92 -2.89 9.28
N ALA A 226 27.85 -1.77 8.54
CA ALA A 226 27.54 -1.72 7.10
C ALA A 226 28.75 -1.78 6.15
N LYS A 227 29.96 -2.12 6.64
CA LYS A 227 31.17 -2.20 5.80
C LYS A 227 31.02 -3.11 4.56
N LYS A 228 30.07 -4.06 4.58
CA LYS A 228 29.78 -4.97 3.46
C LYS A 228 28.81 -4.39 2.41
N ILE A 229 27.92 -3.47 2.79
CA ILE A 229 26.87 -2.86 1.92
C ILE A 229 27.41 -1.67 1.12
N CYS A 230 28.49 -1.04 1.58
CA CYS A 230 29.14 0.09 0.91
C CYS A 230 29.92 -0.25 -0.37
N GLN A 231 29.59 -1.36 -1.05
CA GLN A 231 30.21 -1.68 -2.33
C GLN A 231 29.77 -0.66 -3.40
N GLU A 232 30.75 -0.07 -4.09
CA GLU A 232 30.52 0.98 -5.09
C GLU A 232 29.49 0.55 -6.17
N SER A 233 29.44 -0.73 -6.55
CA SER A 233 28.48 -1.27 -7.53
C SER A 233 27.02 -1.11 -7.12
N LEU A 234 26.70 -1.26 -5.82
CA LEU A 234 25.33 -1.13 -5.29
C LEU A 234 24.91 0.34 -5.13
N LEU A 235 25.89 1.23 -5.01
CA LEU A 235 25.68 2.65 -4.74
C LEU A 235 25.52 3.46 -6.02
N VAL A 236 26.11 3.01 -7.13
CA VAL A 236 26.26 3.80 -8.35
C VAL A 236 25.38 3.32 -9.51
N ALA A 237 25.12 2.01 -9.61
CA ALA A 237 24.25 1.42 -10.64
C ALA A 237 23.23 0.44 -10.01
N PRO A 238 22.37 0.91 -9.10
CA PRO A 238 21.40 0.07 -8.42
C PRO A 238 20.27 -0.35 -9.36
N GLU A 239 19.88 -1.62 -9.30
CA GLU A 239 18.59 -2.02 -9.85
C GLU A 239 17.42 -1.44 -9.03
N ALA A 240 16.23 -1.47 -9.61
CA ALA A 240 14.99 -1.07 -8.95
C ALA A 240 14.81 -1.76 -7.58
N ALA A 241 15.08 -3.06 -7.48
CA ALA A 241 14.94 -3.82 -6.22
C ALA A 241 15.85 -3.29 -5.10
N THR A 242 17.10 -2.89 -5.40
CA THR A 242 17.99 -2.26 -4.40
C THR A 242 17.39 -0.95 -3.91
N SER A 243 16.94 -0.12 -4.85
CA SER A 243 16.41 1.21 -4.56
C SER A 243 15.14 1.12 -3.72
N THR A 244 14.25 0.18 -4.02
CA THR A 244 13.04 -0.10 -3.23
C THR A 244 13.38 -0.56 -1.80
N MET A 245 14.37 -1.44 -1.65
CA MET A 245 14.81 -1.87 -0.31
C MET A 245 15.38 -0.68 0.49
N LEU A 246 16.26 0.12 -0.10
CA LEU A 246 16.82 1.31 0.56
C LEU A 246 15.73 2.33 0.90
N ALA A 247 14.80 2.59 -0.02
CA ALA A 247 13.65 3.46 0.20
C ALA A 247 12.85 3.00 1.42
N SER A 248 12.56 1.70 1.54
CA SER A 248 11.82 1.11 2.66
C SER A 248 12.53 1.18 4.02
N GLN A 249 13.84 1.41 4.03
CA GLN A 249 14.66 1.44 5.25
C GLN A 249 15.18 2.83 5.61
N ALA A 250 14.95 3.83 4.75
CA ALA A 250 15.39 5.20 4.99
C ALA A 250 14.92 5.73 6.35
N GLN A 251 15.87 6.28 7.12
CA GLN A 251 15.62 6.85 8.44
C GLN A 251 15.10 8.29 8.33
N GLY A 252 14.32 8.72 9.32
CA GLY A 252 13.74 10.06 9.33
C GLY A 252 12.63 10.28 8.31
N LEU A 253 12.01 9.19 7.84
CA LEU A 253 10.73 9.17 7.13
C LEU A 253 9.69 8.41 7.96
N SER A 254 8.42 8.53 7.60
CA SER A 254 7.29 7.82 8.18
C SER A 254 7.47 6.30 8.09
N ASP A 255 6.89 5.59 9.06
CA ASP A 255 7.02 4.14 9.17
C ASP A 255 6.46 3.45 7.92
N VAL A 256 5.29 3.88 7.47
CA VAL A 256 4.74 3.53 6.17
C VAL A 256 5.01 4.66 5.21
N ARG A 257 5.58 4.33 4.05
CA ARG A 257 5.94 5.28 2.99
C ARG A 257 5.44 4.79 1.65
N LEU A 258 5.15 5.70 0.73
CA LEU A 258 4.76 5.35 -0.63
C LEU A 258 5.97 5.36 -1.54
N VAL A 259 6.37 4.19 -2.06
CA VAL A 259 7.44 4.10 -3.05
C VAL A 259 6.85 4.29 -4.45
N VAL A 260 7.40 5.26 -5.16
CA VAL A 260 6.97 5.65 -6.51
C VAL A 260 8.12 5.47 -7.48
N LEU A 261 7.83 4.92 -8.66
CA LEU A 261 8.79 4.77 -9.75
C LEU A 261 8.55 5.83 -10.82
N PRO A 262 9.56 6.16 -11.65
CA PRO A 262 9.45 7.22 -12.65
C PRO A 262 8.28 7.02 -13.63
N HIS A 263 7.94 5.77 -13.93
CA HIS A 263 6.87 5.42 -14.87
C HIS A 263 5.46 5.40 -14.23
N HIS A 264 5.31 5.65 -12.93
CA HIS A 264 4.01 5.76 -12.27
C HIS A 264 3.43 7.17 -12.47
N ILE A 265 2.18 7.25 -12.91
CA ILE A 265 1.49 8.51 -13.17
C ILE A 265 0.16 8.55 -12.43
N PHE A 266 -0.14 9.70 -11.83
CA PHE A 266 -1.40 9.96 -11.13
C PHE A 266 -2.41 10.54 -12.11
N ALA A 267 -3.46 9.78 -12.41
CA ALA A 267 -4.44 10.07 -13.45
C ALA A 267 -5.62 10.91 -12.99
N ASP A 268 -5.98 10.76 -11.71
CA ASP A 268 -7.10 11.43 -11.04
C ASP A 268 -6.73 11.71 -9.57
N HIS A 269 -7.55 12.51 -8.89
CA HIS A 269 -7.32 12.99 -7.53
C HIS A 269 -7.23 11.85 -6.50
N VAL A 270 -6.15 11.87 -5.72
CA VAL A 270 -5.88 10.90 -4.64
C VAL A 270 -5.51 11.60 -3.34
N SER A 271 -5.79 10.92 -2.24
CA SER A 271 -5.38 11.26 -0.87
C SER A 271 -4.40 10.22 -0.34
N ALA A 272 -3.75 10.50 0.80
CA ALA A 272 -2.92 9.48 1.45
C ALA A 272 -3.71 8.20 1.79
N SER A 273 -4.98 8.33 2.18
CA SER A 273 -5.86 7.20 2.51
C SER A 273 -6.20 6.29 1.33
N ASP A 274 -5.87 6.67 0.09
CA ASP A 274 -5.95 5.79 -1.09
C ASP A 274 -4.76 4.81 -1.18
N PHE A 275 -3.75 5.00 -0.34
CA PHE A 275 -2.55 4.16 -0.26
C PHE A 275 -2.31 3.62 1.15
N TRP A 276 -2.60 4.41 2.18
CA TRP A 276 -2.44 4.03 3.57
C TRP A 276 -3.28 4.93 4.49
N SER A 277 -3.92 4.32 5.49
CA SER A 277 -4.44 5.05 6.65
C SER A 277 -4.20 4.25 7.92
N PRO A 278 -4.20 4.87 9.12
CA PRO A 278 -4.13 4.13 10.37
C PRO A 278 -5.18 3.02 10.45
N LEU A 279 -6.46 3.37 10.21
CA LEU A 279 -7.59 2.46 10.41
C LEU A 279 -7.66 1.28 9.45
N TYR A 280 -7.22 1.48 8.21
CA TYR A 280 -7.35 0.50 7.13
C TYR A 280 -6.00 -0.08 6.68
N GLY A 281 -4.89 0.42 7.21
CA GLY A 281 -3.55 -0.02 6.84
C GLY A 281 -3.18 0.30 5.38
N PRO A 282 -2.11 -0.33 4.84
CA PRO A 282 -1.70 -0.16 3.46
C PRO A 282 -2.70 -0.77 2.47
N SER A 283 -2.85 -0.12 1.31
CA SER A 283 -3.69 -0.57 0.20
C SER A 283 -2.86 -1.26 -0.88
N PHE A 284 -3.07 -2.57 -1.04
CA PHE A 284 -2.43 -3.38 -2.06
C PHE A 284 -3.32 -3.56 -3.28
N ARG A 285 -2.75 -3.32 -4.47
CA ARG A 285 -3.46 -3.41 -5.75
C ARG A 285 -3.02 -4.67 -6.47
N PHE A 286 -3.93 -5.63 -6.59
CA PHE A 286 -3.67 -6.91 -7.23
C PHE A 286 -4.27 -6.96 -8.62
N ASN A 287 -3.61 -7.72 -9.50
CA ASN A 287 -4.18 -8.01 -10.80
C ASN A 287 -5.53 -8.72 -10.64
N SER A 288 -6.55 -8.24 -11.37
CA SER A 288 -7.88 -8.82 -11.42
C SER A 288 -7.91 -10.17 -12.13
N ASP A 289 -6.96 -10.42 -13.03
CA ASP A 289 -6.95 -11.59 -13.89
C ASP A 289 -6.58 -12.84 -13.09
N ILE A 290 -7.56 -13.74 -12.92
CA ILE A 290 -7.40 -15.06 -12.25
C ILE A 290 -6.77 -16.09 -13.20
N THR A 291 -6.24 -15.65 -14.35
CA THR A 291 -5.55 -16.56 -15.29
C THR A 291 -4.15 -16.87 -14.78
N ALA A 292 -3.53 -17.93 -15.31
CA ALA A 292 -2.14 -18.29 -14.99
C ALA A 292 -1.11 -17.16 -15.24
N ALA A 293 -1.47 -16.13 -16.02
CA ALA A 293 -0.63 -14.95 -16.26
C ALA A 293 -0.67 -13.93 -15.10
N GLY A 294 -1.81 -13.84 -14.39
CA GLY A 294 -2.02 -12.94 -13.25
C GLY A 294 -1.65 -13.57 -11.90
N GLU A 295 -1.40 -14.88 -11.86
CA GLU A 295 -0.98 -15.60 -10.67
C GLU A 295 0.47 -16.12 -10.77
N VAL A 296 1.12 -16.18 -9.60
CA VAL A 296 2.43 -16.78 -9.41
C VAL A 296 2.23 -18.08 -8.66
N ASN A 297 2.60 -19.18 -9.29
CA ASN A 297 2.58 -20.51 -8.68
C ASN A 297 3.98 -21.09 -8.64
N ALA A 298 4.69 -20.85 -7.55
CA ALA A 298 6.06 -21.31 -7.35
C ALA A 298 6.21 -22.84 -7.24
N ALA A 299 5.11 -23.60 -7.11
CA ALA A 299 5.15 -25.05 -7.13
C ALA A 299 5.28 -25.62 -8.56
N THR A 300 4.82 -24.87 -9.56
CA THR A 300 4.79 -25.32 -10.97
C THR A 300 5.65 -24.47 -11.90
N GLN A 301 5.89 -23.21 -11.55
CA GLN A 301 6.68 -22.29 -12.36
C GLN A 301 8.17 -22.39 -11.98
N ASN A 302 9.01 -22.49 -13.00
CA ASN A 302 10.46 -22.40 -12.86
C ASN A 302 10.92 -20.95 -13.00
N ASP A 303 12.03 -20.60 -12.36
CA ASP A 303 12.67 -19.28 -12.44
C ASP A 303 13.35 -19.04 -13.82
N SER A 304 12.93 -19.78 -14.86
CA SER A 304 13.49 -19.75 -16.22
C SER A 304 13.09 -18.50 -17.00
N GLU A 305 11.95 -17.88 -16.66
CA GLU A 305 11.52 -16.61 -17.24
C GLU A 305 12.10 -15.43 -16.43
N PRO A 306 13.00 -14.60 -17.00
CA PRO A 306 13.74 -13.59 -16.24
C PRO A 306 12.87 -12.53 -15.55
N ALA A 307 11.73 -12.17 -16.14
CA ALA A 307 10.87 -11.11 -15.65
C ALA A 307 10.08 -11.50 -14.38
N ASP A 308 9.60 -12.75 -14.32
CA ASP A 308 8.80 -13.25 -13.21
C ASP A 308 9.65 -13.95 -12.13
N ALA A 309 10.92 -14.25 -12.41
CA ALA A 309 11.82 -14.92 -11.46
C ALA A 309 11.88 -14.28 -10.06
N PRO A 310 11.92 -12.94 -9.87
CA PRO A 310 11.86 -12.33 -8.53
C PRO A 310 10.55 -12.60 -7.78
N LEU A 311 9.42 -12.65 -8.49
CA LEU A 311 8.10 -12.95 -7.94
C LEU A 311 8.00 -14.42 -7.54
N ILE A 312 8.48 -15.33 -8.39
CA ILE A 312 8.47 -16.78 -8.12
C ILE A 312 9.32 -17.09 -6.87
N ARG A 313 10.51 -16.48 -6.75
CA ARG A 313 11.37 -16.61 -5.56
C ARG A 313 10.67 -16.08 -4.30
N ALA A 314 10.05 -14.91 -4.36
CA ALA A 314 9.28 -14.37 -3.25
C ALA A 314 8.12 -15.32 -2.84
N SER A 315 7.37 -15.84 -3.81
CA SER A 315 6.30 -16.81 -3.55
C SER A 315 6.83 -18.12 -2.95
N ARG A 316 8.05 -18.54 -3.28
CA ARG A 316 8.69 -19.73 -2.70
C ARG A 316 9.00 -19.52 -1.21
N LEU A 317 9.52 -18.35 -0.84
CA LEU A 317 9.74 -18.00 0.57
C LEU A 317 8.42 -17.98 1.37
N LEU A 318 7.37 -17.42 0.78
CA LEU A 318 6.03 -17.42 1.39
C LEU A 318 5.48 -18.84 1.54
N ASN A 319 5.65 -19.71 0.54
CA ASN A 319 5.24 -21.12 0.62
C ASN A 319 6.01 -21.92 1.69
N GLN A 320 7.24 -21.54 1.99
CA GLN A 320 8.03 -22.19 3.05
C GLN A 320 7.54 -21.80 4.44
N ARG A 321 7.11 -20.54 4.63
CA ARG A 321 6.66 -20.03 5.94
C ARG A 321 5.15 -20.20 6.18
N PHE A 322 4.35 -20.13 5.14
CA PHE A 322 2.89 -20.16 5.17
C PHE A 322 2.35 -21.33 4.32
N GLU A 323 1.12 -21.23 3.83
CA GLU A 323 0.52 -22.20 2.92
C GLU A 323 1.17 -22.20 1.54
N ASN A 324 1.34 -23.40 0.97
CA ASN A 324 1.68 -23.57 -0.44
C ASN A 324 0.46 -23.26 -1.32
N LYS A 325 0.43 -22.05 -1.89
CA LYS A 325 -0.65 -21.62 -2.79
C LYS A 325 -0.17 -20.68 -3.87
N ALA A 326 -0.98 -20.58 -4.93
CA ALA A 326 -0.81 -19.54 -5.95
C ALA A 326 -1.13 -18.16 -5.36
N ARG A 327 -0.41 -17.14 -5.82
CA ARG A 327 -0.54 -15.76 -5.33
C ARG A 327 -0.71 -14.78 -6.48
N ARG A 328 -1.69 -13.90 -6.37
CA ARG A 328 -1.94 -12.85 -7.37
C ARG A 328 -0.79 -11.86 -7.44
N LYS A 329 -0.40 -11.48 -8.66
CA LYS A 329 0.61 -10.44 -8.90
C LYS A 329 0.09 -9.07 -8.46
N LEU A 330 0.98 -8.25 -7.92
CA LEU A 330 0.67 -6.84 -7.71
C LEU A 330 0.65 -6.11 -9.06
N LEU A 331 -0.20 -5.10 -9.17
CA LEU A 331 -0.13 -4.14 -10.26
C LEU A 331 1.14 -3.29 -10.08
N ASP A 332 1.81 -2.99 -11.19
CA ASP A 332 3.00 -2.13 -11.21
C ASP A 332 2.58 -0.68 -11.01
N LEU A 333 2.23 -0.33 -9.77
CA LEU A 333 1.73 0.97 -9.33
C LEU A 333 2.46 1.39 -8.05
N PRO A 334 2.31 2.64 -7.57
CA PRO A 334 2.90 3.07 -6.29
C PRO A 334 2.58 2.09 -5.14
N GLN A 335 3.62 1.65 -4.42
CA GLN A 335 3.49 0.62 -3.39
C GLN A 335 3.72 1.19 -1.99
N PRO A 336 2.76 1.04 -1.06
CA PRO A 336 2.97 1.40 0.34
C PRO A 336 3.87 0.34 1.02
N LEU A 337 4.99 0.77 1.58
CA LEU A 337 5.95 -0.10 2.28
C LEU A 337 6.09 0.29 3.75
N SER A 338 5.91 -0.68 4.63
CA SER A 338 6.00 -0.53 6.08
C SER A 338 7.37 -0.96 6.59
N ARG A 339 8.15 -0.02 7.14
CA ARG A 339 9.46 -0.27 7.75
C ARG A 339 9.44 -1.41 8.78
N PRO A 340 8.54 -1.41 9.79
CA PRO A 340 8.56 -2.47 10.79
C PRO A 340 8.27 -3.84 10.18
N ILE A 341 7.43 -3.92 9.14
CA ILE A 341 7.15 -5.17 8.43
C ILE A 341 8.38 -5.62 7.63
N ILE A 342 9.07 -4.72 6.92
CA ILE A 342 10.30 -5.10 6.21
C ILE A 342 11.39 -5.54 7.19
N GLN A 343 11.53 -4.88 8.34
CA GLN A 343 12.48 -5.29 9.38
C GLN A 343 12.17 -6.67 9.95
N GLU A 344 10.90 -6.98 10.17
CA GLU A 344 10.43 -8.31 10.56
C GLU A 344 10.76 -9.37 9.50
N MET A 345 10.52 -9.06 8.22
CA MET A 345 10.88 -9.93 7.11
C MET A 345 12.40 -10.15 7.01
N GLN A 346 13.22 -9.14 7.28
CA GLN A 346 14.68 -9.24 7.31
C GLN A 346 15.19 -10.14 8.43
N GLN A 347 14.44 -10.29 9.53
CA GLN A 347 14.76 -11.26 10.59
C GLN A 347 14.42 -12.69 10.16
N LEU A 348 13.36 -12.87 9.38
CA LEU A 348 12.94 -14.18 8.85
C LEU A 348 13.81 -14.66 7.68
N TRP A 349 14.14 -13.77 6.75
CA TRP A 349 14.90 -14.06 5.52
C TRP A 349 16.13 -13.15 5.39
N PRO A 350 17.09 -13.26 6.34
CA PRO A 350 18.24 -12.36 6.38
C PRO A 350 19.15 -12.52 5.17
N GLN A 351 19.21 -13.70 4.54
CA GLN A 351 20.11 -13.94 3.41
C GLN A 351 19.53 -13.40 2.09
N GLU A 352 18.22 -13.52 1.93
CA GLU A 352 17.48 -13.14 0.74
C GLU A 352 17.20 -11.63 0.68
N LEU A 353 17.17 -10.97 1.84
CA LEU A 353 16.93 -9.53 1.99
C LEU A 353 18.18 -8.72 2.35
N ASP A 354 19.35 -9.37 2.46
CA ASP A 354 20.63 -8.67 2.61
C ASP A 354 21.12 -8.15 1.25
N ILE A 355 20.97 -6.84 1.05
CA ILE A 355 21.39 -6.11 -0.15
C ILE A 355 22.84 -6.43 -0.57
N ALA A 356 23.74 -6.67 0.39
CA ALA A 356 25.15 -6.93 0.12
C ALA A 356 25.47 -8.40 -0.22
N ALA A 357 24.62 -9.33 0.19
CA ALA A 357 24.82 -10.76 -0.05
C ALA A 357 24.02 -11.28 -1.24
N THR A 358 22.92 -10.63 -1.61
CA THR A 358 22.02 -11.10 -2.66
C THR A 358 22.53 -10.70 -4.05
N THR A 359 23.01 -11.70 -4.80
CA THR A 359 23.34 -11.57 -6.22
C THR A 359 22.09 -11.27 -7.06
N LEU A 360 22.25 -10.66 -8.24
CA LEU A 360 21.13 -10.24 -9.12
C LEU A 360 20.17 -11.40 -9.42
N ASP A 361 20.72 -12.58 -9.68
CA ASP A 361 20.04 -13.86 -9.91
C ASP A 361 19.41 -14.48 -8.66
N LYS A 362 19.50 -13.83 -7.48
CA LYS A 362 18.86 -14.28 -6.21
C LYS A 362 17.89 -13.29 -5.56
N ARG A 363 17.67 -12.11 -6.14
CA ARG A 363 16.77 -11.06 -5.61
C ARG A 363 15.29 -11.40 -5.64
N VAL A 364 14.57 -10.96 -4.62
CA VAL A 364 13.10 -11.12 -4.52
C VAL A 364 12.38 -9.83 -4.85
N ASP A 365 11.15 -9.94 -5.34
CA ASP A 365 10.26 -8.78 -5.46
C ASP A 365 9.77 -8.37 -4.06
N LEU A 366 10.33 -7.27 -3.53
CA LEU A 366 10.07 -6.81 -2.16
C LEU A 366 8.60 -6.38 -1.95
N PRO A 367 7.98 -5.55 -2.82
CA PRO A 367 6.57 -5.20 -2.64
C PRO A 367 5.64 -6.40 -2.64
N PHE A 368 5.83 -7.35 -3.57
CA PHE A 368 5.04 -8.58 -3.62
C PHE A 368 5.22 -9.40 -2.35
N LEU A 369 6.46 -9.58 -1.89
CA LEU A 369 6.75 -10.30 -0.66
C LEU A 369 6.07 -9.63 0.54
N ALA A 370 6.20 -8.31 0.68
CA ALA A 370 5.65 -7.54 1.81
C ALA A 370 4.11 -7.54 1.84
N ALA A 371 3.46 -7.38 0.69
CA ALA A 371 2.01 -7.39 0.59
C ALA A 371 1.43 -8.73 1.03
N HIS A 372 1.90 -9.83 0.42
CA HIS A 372 1.42 -11.18 0.76
C HIS A 372 1.83 -11.60 2.17
N TYR A 373 3.00 -11.20 2.65
CA TYR A 373 3.41 -11.40 4.04
C TYR A 373 2.42 -10.77 5.03
N THR A 374 2.03 -9.50 4.78
CA THR A 374 1.08 -8.77 5.62
C THR A 374 -0.29 -9.46 5.64
N VAL A 375 -0.78 -9.90 4.48
CA VAL A 375 -2.05 -10.65 4.35
C VAL A 375 -2.01 -11.95 5.17
N GLU A 376 -0.96 -12.76 5.02
CA GLU A 376 -0.83 -14.03 5.75
C GLU A 376 -0.64 -13.84 7.26
N LYS A 377 0.13 -12.84 7.68
CA LYS A 377 0.32 -12.54 9.12
C LYS A 377 -0.96 -12.05 9.76
N TYR A 378 -1.80 -11.31 9.04
CA TYR A 378 -3.11 -10.92 9.55
C TYR A 378 -4.02 -12.14 9.77
N ARG A 379 -4.01 -13.10 8.83
CA ARG A 379 -4.73 -14.38 8.96
C ARG A 379 -4.27 -15.17 10.20
N GLU A 380 -2.96 -15.27 10.42
CA GLU A 380 -2.40 -15.86 11.64
C GLU A 380 -2.81 -15.10 12.91
N ALA A 381 -2.81 -13.77 12.88
CA ALA A 381 -3.20 -12.94 14.01
C ALA A 381 -4.67 -13.13 14.40
N LEU A 382 -5.59 -13.30 13.43
CA LEU A 382 -6.99 -13.64 13.70
C LEU A 382 -7.12 -15.00 14.39
N LEU A 383 -6.46 -16.03 13.85
CA LEU A 383 -6.50 -17.37 14.42
C LEU A 383 -5.86 -17.42 15.81
N TRP A 384 -4.76 -16.72 16.01
CA TRP A 384 -4.06 -16.63 17.30
C TRP A 384 -4.91 -15.86 18.31
N SER A 385 -5.53 -14.76 17.90
CA SER A 385 -6.46 -13.99 18.75
C SER A 385 -7.59 -14.88 19.27
N PHE A 386 -8.19 -15.68 18.39
CA PHE A 386 -9.31 -16.54 18.77
C PHE A 386 -8.87 -17.76 19.60
N ILE A 387 -7.89 -18.54 19.12
CA ILE A 387 -7.51 -19.81 19.77
C ILE A 387 -6.72 -19.56 21.05
N VAL A 388 -5.76 -18.65 20.99
CA VAL A 388 -4.80 -18.42 22.07
C VAL A 388 -5.33 -17.30 22.96
N ALA A 389 -5.37 -16.06 22.46
CA ALA A 389 -5.65 -14.92 23.32
C ALA A 389 -7.04 -14.97 23.96
N LYS A 390 -8.07 -15.41 23.24
CA LYS A 390 -9.46 -15.44 23.75
C LYS A 390 -9.76 -16.67 24.61
N HIS A 391 -9.24 -17.85 24.27
CA HIS A 391 -9.67 -19.11 24.89
C HIS A 391 -8.73 -19.69 25.94
N ASP A 392 -7.43 -19.38 25.92
CA ASP A 392 -6.50 -19.68 27.02
C ASP A 392 -6.70 -18.65 28.14
N ARG A 393 -7.77 -18.80 28.94
CA ARG A 393 -8.29 -17.78 29.85
C ARG A 393 -7.34 -17.56 31.03
N ASP A 394 -6.83 -18.63 31.61
CA ASP A 394 -5.87 -18.53 32.72
C ASP A 394 -4.45 -18.14 32.25
N GLY A 395 -4.17 -18.24 30.94
CA GLY A 395 -2.93 -17.78 30.34
C GLY A 395 -1.74 -18.67 30.66
N ASP A 396 -1.99 -19.95 30.97
CA ASP A 396 -0.96 -20.94 31.30
C ASP A 396 -0.28 -21.55 30.06
N GLY A 397 -0.83 -21.26 28.87
CA GLY A 397 -0.33 -21.72 27.58
C GLY A 397 -1.02 -23.00 27.06
N ASN A 398 -1.92 -23.60 27.81
CA ASN A 398 -2.58 -24.87 27.52
C ASN A 398 -4.10 -24.79 27.73
N LEU A 399 -4.88 -25.08 26.69
CA LEU A 399 -6.33 -25.18 26.83
C LEU A 399 -6.71 -26.34 27.76
N SER A 400 -7.40 -26.01 28.85
CA SER A 400 -8.11 -26.96 29.70
C SER A 400 -9.33 -27.55 28.98
N PRO A 401 -9.90 -28.68 29.45
CA PRO A 401 -11.13 -29.22 28.87
C PRO A 401 -12.30 -28.22 28.87
N SER A 402 -12.36 -27.33 29.86
CA SER A 402 -13.39 -26.31 29.96
C SER A 402 -13.23 -25.19 28.92
N GLU A 403 -11.99 -24.79 28.62
CA GLU A 403 -11.66 -23.81 27.60
C GLU A 403 -11.81 -24.38 26.20
N ALA A 404 -11.40 -25.64 25.99
CA ALA A 404 -11.64 -26.37 24.76
C ALA A 404 -13.15 -26.49 24.46
N GLN A 405 -13.98 -26.77 25.47
CA GLN A 405 -15.43 -26.80 25.31
C GLN A 405 -16.00 -25.43 24.96
N ALA A 406 -15.50 -24.35 25.58
CA ALA A 406 -15.91 -22.99 25.25
C ALA A 406 -15.53 -22.61 23.80
N LEU A 407 -14.33 -22.98 23.35
CA LEU A 407 -13.87 -22.76 21.97
C LEU A 407 -14.77 -23.48 20.96
N LEU A 408 -15.04 -24.76 21.18
CA LEU A 408 -15.92 -25.54 20.31
C LEU A 408 -17.34 -24.96 20.26
N LYS A 409 -17.85 -24.47 21.40
CA LYS A 409 -19.16 -23.81 21.49
C LYS A 409 -19.19 -22.50 20.70
N ASP A 410 -18.15 -21.66 20.79
CA ASP A 410 -18.05 -20.41 20.03
C ASP A 410 -17.99 -20.67 18.51
N LEU A 411 -17.47 -21.82 18.07
CA LEU A 411 -17.52 -22.28 16.68
C LEU A 411 -18.86 -22.95 16.29
N GLY A 412 -19.83 -22.97 17.21
CA GLY A 412 -21.17 -23.53 16.98
C GLY A 412 -21.24 -25.05 16.98
N ALA A 413 -20.25 -25.76 17.53
CA ALA A 413 -20.28 -27.22 17.58
C ALA A 413 -21.44 -27.74 18.43
N ASP A 414 -22.25 -28.66 17.86
CA ASP A 414 -23.30 -29.34 18.60
C ASP A 414 -22.74 -30.53 19.40
N ALA A 415 -22.55 -30.34 20.71
CA ALA A 415 -22.07 -31.39 21.61
C ALA A 415 -23.01 -32.61 21.67
N ALA A 416 -24.33 -32.44 21.49
CA ALA A 416 -25.27 -33.56 21.45
C ALA A 416 -25.18 -34.33 20.12
N GLY A 417 -24.85 -33.62 19.05
CA GLY A 417 -24.65 -34.14 17.69
C GLY A 417 -23.25 -34.68 17.40
N LYS A 418 -22.43 -35.03 18.39
CA LYS A 418 -21.01 -35.44 18.22
C LYS A 418 -20.12 -34.35 17.58
N TYR A 419 -20.31 -33.10 17.97
CA TYR A 419 -19.56 -31.94 17.50
C TYR A 419 -19.69 -31.70 15.99
N VAL A 420 -20.91 -31.79 15.48
CA VAL A 420 -21.23 -31.33 14.11
C VAL A 420 -21.24 -29.80 14.09
N PHE A 421 -20.55 -29.21 13.13
CA PHE A 421 -20.45 -27.76 12.96
C PHE A 421 -21.51 -27.24 11.97
N PRO A 422 -21.97 -25.99 12.15
CA PRO A 422 -22.92 -25.38 11.23
C PRO A 422 -22.27 -25.08 9.87
N ARG A 423 -23.13 -25.01 8.85
CA ARG A 423 -22.73 -24.55 7.51
C ARG A 423 -22.43 -23.05 7.58
N VAL A 424 -21.26 -22.64 7.08
CA VAL A 424 -20.81 -21.24 7.10
C VAL A 424 -21.34 -20.53 5.86
N GLU A 425 -22.11 -19.47 6.07
CA GLU A 425 -22.59 -18.60 5.00
C GLU A 425 -21.59 -17.47 4.71
N MET A 426 -21.66 -16.91 3.50
CA MET A 426 -20.87 -15.72 3.16
C MET A 426 -21.29 -14.56 4.08
N PRO A 427 -20.35 -13.92 4.81
CA PRO A 427 -20.67 -12.87 5.77
C PRO A 427 -21.27 -11.66 5.08
N LEU A 428 -22.22 -11.00 5.76
CA LEU A 428 -22.80 -9.74 5.32
C LEU A 428 -22.00 -8.60 5.97
N ARG A 429 -21.32 -7.79 5.15
CA ARG A 429 -20.39 -6.75 5.61
C ARG A 429 -20.67 -5.42 4.95
N SER A 430 -20.51 -4.32 5.70
CA SER A 430 -20.66 -2.94 5.18
C SER A 430 -19.35 -2.15 5.18
N THR A 431 -18.25 -2.81 5.57
CA THR A 431 -16.85 -2.34 5.56
C THR A 431 -16.34 -1.96 4.16
N THR A 432 -16.88 -2.58 3.11
CA THR A 432 -16.54 -2.32 1.72
C THR A 432 -17.32 -1.15 1.11
N SER A 433 -18.36 -0.66 1.80
CA SER A 433 -19.16 0.47 1.31
C SER A 433 -18.37 1.77 1.37
N ARG A 434 -18.34 2.50 0.25
CA ARG A 434 -17.65 3.80 0.13
C ARG A 434 -18.15 4.81 1.16
N THR A 435 -19.44 4.76 1.51
CA THR A 435 -20.05 5.65 2.51
C THR A 435 -19.51 5.36 3.91
N SER A 436 -19.52 4.09 4.32
CA SER A 436 -18.95 3.65 5.61
C SER A 436 -17.49 4.04 5.77
N VAL A 437 -16.67 3.80 4.74
CA VAL A 437 -15.24 4.14 4.76
C VAL A 437 -15.03 5.65 4.88
N THR A 438 -15.76 6.42 4.09
CA THR A 438 -15.70 7.89 4.12
C THR A 438 -16.11 8.44 5.48
N GLU A 439 -17.17 7.89 6.07
CA GLU A 439 -17.67 8.32 7.37
C GLU A 439 -16.70 7.98 8.50
N SER A 440 -16.13 6.78 8.49
CA SER A 440 -15.12 6.35 9.47
C SER A 440 -13.85 7.21 9.41
N LEU A 441 -13.33 7.47 8.21
CA LEU A 441 -12.16 8.35 8.04
C LEU A 441 -12.47 9.77 8.51
N ARG A 442 -13.62 10.33 8.14
CA ARG A 442 -14.04 11.68 8.56
C ARG A 442 -14.21 11.77 10.08
N ARG A 443 -14.87 10.79 10.70
CA ARG A 443 -15.05 10.73 12.17
C ARG A 443 -13.71 10.62 12.89
N ALA A 444 -12.76 9.89 12.33
CA ALA A 444 -11.41 9.75 12.87
C ALA A 444 -10.49 10.94 12.59
N SER A 445 -10.98 12.01 11.94
CA SER A 445 -10.18 13.15 11.49
C SER A 445 -9.02 12.77 10.58
N LEU A 446 -9.20 11.72 9.77
CA LEU A 446 -8.23 11.24 8.78
C LEU A 446 -8.61 11.73 7.37
N PRO A 447 -7.62 11.87 6.46
CA PRO A 447 -7.89 12.17 5.05
C PRO A 447 -8.92 11.19 4.47
N VAL A 448 -9.92 11.70 3.75
CA VAL A 448 -10.92 10.87 3.08
C VAL A 448 -10.36 10.40 1.74
N ARG A 449 -10.62 9.14 1.39
CA ARG A 449 -10.30 8.58 0.08
C ARG A 449 -10.94 9.38 -1.06
N LEU A 450 -10.13 9.75 -2.04
CA LEU A 450 -10.58 10.45 -3.25
C LEU A 450 -10.67 9.49 -4.45
N GLY A 451 -9.88 8.43 -4.44
CA GLY A 451 -9.95 7.35 -5.42
C GLY A 451 -11.34 6.72 -5.47
N HIS A 452 -11.73 6.29 -6.66
CA HIS A 452 -13.03 5.69 -6.92
C HIS A 452 -13.04 4.17 -6.77
N GLU A 453 -11.87 3.56 -6.51
CA GLU A 453 -11.68 2.12 -6.49
C GLU A 453 -12.32 1.48 -5.25
N ALA A 454 -13.04 0.39 -5.47
CA ALA A 454 -13.59 -0.44 -4.41
C ALA A 454 -12.46 -1.14 -3.64
N ILE A 455 -12.61 -1.21 -2.31
CA ILE A 455 -11.66 -1.87 -1.43
C ILE A 455 -12.31 -3.03 -0.69
N GLN A 456 -11.51 -4.04 -0.42
CA GLN A 456 -11.79 -5.10 0.54
C GLN A 456 -10.91 -4.86 1.76
N ALA A 457 -11.51 -4.81 2.94
CA ALA A 457 -10.77 -4.51 4.17
C ALA A 457 -10.43 -5.81 4.89
N SER A 458 -9.26 -5.86 5.54
CA SER A 458 -8.90 -6.98 6.42
C SER A 458 -9.88 -7.17 7.58
N LEU A 459 -10.70 -6.15 7.92
CA LEU A 459 -11.83 -6.31 8.84
C LEU A 459 -12.84 -7.35 8.39
N ASP A 460 -12.86 -7.77 7.12
CA ASP A 460 -13.73 -8.82 6.59
C ASP A 460 -13.20 -10.24 6.78
N GLY A 461 -12.15 -10.39 7.61
CA GLY A 461 -11.52 -11.67 7.88
C GLY A 461 -10.51 -12.01 6.79
N ASP A 462 -10.95 -12.70 5.74
CA ASP A 462 -10.13 -12.95 4.56
C ASP A 462 -10.36 -11.86 3.51
N SER A 463 -9.39 -10.96 3.38
CA SER A 463 -9.43 -9.84 2.43
C SER A 463 -9.36 -10.25 0.97
N LEU A 464 -9.12 -11.54 0.65
CA LEU A 464 -9.16 -12.07 -0.71
C LEU A 464 -10.57 -12.54 -1.10
N VAL A 465 -11.50 -12.59 -0.16
CA VAL A 465 -12.88 -13.03 -0.36
C VAL A 465 -13.82 -11.82 -0.30
N SER A 466 -14.60 -11.61 -1.36
CA SER A 466 -15.61 -10.54 -1.40
C SER A 466 -16.81 -10.90 -0.49
N PRO A 467 -17.06 -10.19 0.63
CA PRO A 467 -18.26 -10.43 1.43
C PRO A 467 -19.52 -9.96 0.70
N ARG A 468 -20.70 -10.39 1.19
CA ARG A 468 -21.98 -9.85 0.71
C ARG A 468 -22.17 -8.42 1.22
N SER A 469 -22.64 -7.52 0.35
CA SER A 469 -23.02 -6.15 0.73
C SER A 469 -24.53 -6.03 1.02
N PRO A 470 -24.95 -5.32 2.09
CA PRO A 470 -26.35 -4.99 2.34
C PRO A 470 -27.01 -4.16 1.22
N GLU A 471 -26.21 -3.40 0.47
CA GLU A 471 -26.68 -2.47 -0.57
C GLU A 471 -26.84 -3.15 -1.95
N ALA A 472 -26.41 -4.41 -2.10
CA ALA A 472 -26.59 -5.16 -3.33
C ALA A 472 -28.08 -5.46 -3.54
N SER A 473 -28.72 -4.69 -4.43
CA SER A 473 -30.11 -4.93 -4.85
C SER A 473 -30.26 -6.34 -5.42
N PRO A 474 -31.38 -7.06 -5.19
CA PRO A 474 -31.64 -8.38 -5.80
C PRO A 474 -31.85 -8.34 -7.32
N SER A 475 -31.74 -7.16 -7.93
CA SER A 475 -32.11 -6.85 -9.31
C SER A 475 -30.98 -6.10 -10.01
N GLY A 476 -29.77 -6.64 -9.91
CA GLY A 476 -28.67 -6.29 -10.79
C GLY A 476 -28.21 -7.58 -11.44
N ILE A 477 -28.24 -7.62 -12.77
CA ILE A 477 -27.61 -8.68 -13.56
C ILE A 477 -26.15 -8.72 -13.11
N VAL A 478 -25.81 -9.71 -12.29
CA VAL A 478 -24.42 -10.14 -12.14
C VAL A 478 -24.11 -10.76 -13.49
N ASN A 479 -23.38 -10.03 -14.33
CA ASN A 479 -22.64 -10.66 -15.41
C ASN A 479 -21.49 -11.44 -14.76
N ASP A 480 -21.85 -12.53 -14.07
CA ASP A 480 -20.97 -13.67 -13.84
C ASP A 480 -20.98 -14.47 -15.15
N GLU A 481 -20.38 -13.89 -16.18
CA GLU A 481 -19.83 -14.68 -17.27
C GLU A 481 -18.35 -14.85 -16.94
N HIS A 482 -18.04 -15.91 -16.20
CA HIS A 482 -16.89 -16.81 -16.43
C HIS A 482 -16.96 -17.98 -15.42
N ASP A 483 -18.08 -18.72 -15.44
CA ASP A 483 -18.08 -20.11 -15.00
C ASP A 483 -18.55 -20.96 -16.17
N GLY A 484 -17.58 -21.58 -16.84
CA GLY A 484 -17.83 -22.62 -17.82
C GLY A 484 -18.29 -23.89 -17.12
N ALA A 485 -19.60 -23.99 -16.88
CA ALA A 485 -20.32 -25.26 -16.76
C ALA A 485 -21.82 -25.06 -17.03
N ASN A 486 -22.20 -25.21 -18.31
CA ASN A 486 -23.54 -25.53 -18.86
C ASN A 486 -24.79 -25.22 -17.98
N PRO A 487 -25.62 -24.22 -18.36
CA PRO A 487 -26.97 -24.07 -17.82
C PRO A 487 -27.97 -24.75 -18.76
N LEU A 488 -28.45 -25.94 -18.38
CA LEU A 488 -29.77 -26.38 -18.84
C LEU A 488 -30.74 -26.40 -17.67
N GLN A 489 -31.68 -25.46 -17.77
CA GLN A 489 -33.00 -25.40 -17.16
C GLN A 489 -33.10 -25.39 -15.63
N VAL A 490 -33.42 -24.22 -15.07
CA VAL A 490 -34.33 -24.17 -13.93
C VAL A 490 -35.34 -23.04 -14.11
N HIS A 491 -36.59 -23.45 -14.21
CA HIS A 491 -37.78 -22.62 -14.17
C HIS A 491 -37.87 -21.78 -12.89
N ALA A 492 -38.58 -20.65 -13.01
CA ALA A 492 -38.92 -19.74 -11.94
C ALA A 492 -39.54 -20.44 -10.71
N GLN A 493 -39.32 -19.79 -9.55
CA GLN A 493 -39.78 -20.09 -8.19
C GLN A 493 -38.79 -20.87 -7.31
N ASN A 494 -37.95 -20.13 -6.57
CA ASN A 494 -37.74 -20.30 -5.12
C ASN A 494 -36.67 -19.31 -4.61
N LYS A 495 -36.81 -18.89 -3.34
CA LYS A 495 -35.78 -18.16 -2.56
C LYS A 495 -34.39 -18.73 -2.88
N ARG A 496 -33.49 -17.91 -3.45
CA ARG A 496 -32.14 -18.36 -3.77
C ARG A 496 -31.48 -18.87 -2.47
N PRO A 497 -30.96 -20.11 -2.44
CA PRO A 497 -30.22 -20.59 -1.27
C PRO A 497 -29.00 -19.68 -1.07
N VAL A 498 -28.81 -19.20 0.16
CA VAL A 498 -27.60 -18.48 0.54
C VAL A 498 -26.42 -19.41 0.26
N ALA A 499 -25.51 -19.00 -0.62
CA ALA A 499 -24.35 -19.80 -0.97
C ALA A 499 -23.51 -20.01 0.29
N SER A 500 -23.39 -21.26 0.75
CA SER A 500 -22.44 -21.58 1.80
C SER A 500 -21.03 -21.53 1.26
N VAL A 501 -20.12 -21.00 2.06
CA VAL A 501 -18.70 -20.95 1.72
C VAL A 501 -18.01 -22.26 2.10
N CYS A 502 -18.29 -22.79 3.29
CA CYS A 502 -17.64 -23.99 3.82
C CYS A 502 -18.46 -24.61 4.96
N THR A 503 -18.03 -25.79 5.41
CA THR A 503 -18.46 -26.41 6.68
C THR A 503 -17.21 -26.89 7.38
N LEU A 504 -17.05 -26.55 8.66
CA LEU A 504 -15.88 -26.98 9.42
C LEU A 504 -15.98 -28.49 9.68
N ALA A 505 -14.99 -29.24 9.21
CA ALA A 505 -14.96 -30.69 9.36
C ALA A 505 -14.53 -31.07 10.79
N ARG A 506 -15.00 -32.19 11.33
CA ARG A 506 -14.65 -32.65 12.69
C ARG A 506 -13.13 -32.84 12.82
N GLU A 507 -12.50 -33.31 11.76
CA GLU A 507 -11.06 -33.56 11.64
C GLU A 507 -10.24 -32.27 11.81
N CYS A 508 -10.82 -31.09 11.57
CA CYS A 508 -10.13 -29.82 11.77
C CYS A 508 -9.75 -29.59 13.24
N LEU A 509 -10.58 -30.07 14.18
CA LEU A 509 -10.45 -29.82 15.63
C LEU A 509 -10.43 -31.10 16.47
N GLU A 510 -10.15 -32.23 15.83
CA GLU A 510 -10.11 -33.56 16.46
C GLU A 510 -9.32 -33.59 17.78
N PRO A 511 -8.13 -32.96 17.93
CA PRO A 511 -7.41 -32.98 19.20
C PRO A 511 -8.19 -32.32 20.35
N LEU A 512 -8.93 -31.24 20.10
CA LEU A 512 -9.78 -30.60 21.12
C LEU A 512 -11.00 -31.45 21.45
N ILE A 513 -11.62 -32.02 20.44
CA ILE A 513 -12.82 -32.84 20.62
C ILE A 513 -12.48 -34.08 21.45
N ASN A 514 -11.37 -34.74 21.14
CA ASN A 514 -10.89 -35.90 21.90
C ASN A 514 -10.56 -35.54 23.35
N MET A 515 -10.06 -34.33 23.60
CA MET A 515 -9.81 -33.84 24.95
C MET A 515 -11.11 -33.68 25.75
N VAL A 516 -12.13 -33.05 25.17
CA VAL A 516 -13.42 -32.85 25.84
C VAL A 516 -14.17 -34.17 26.03
N GLU A 517 -14.11 -35.08 25.05
CA GLU A 517 -14.73 -36.41 25.14
C GLU A 517 -14.02 -37.32 26.16
N ASN A 518 -12.69 -37.21 26.31
CA ASN A 518 -11.87 -38.06 27.18
C ASN A 518 -11.18 -37.27 28.31
N SER A 519 -11.94 -36.51 29.09
CA SER A 519 -11.44 -35.57 30.12
C SER A 519 -10.63 -36.20 31.28
N LYS A 520 -10.42 -37.52 31.28
CA LYS A 520 -9.62 -38.27 32.28
C LYS A 520 -8.30 -38.82 31.70
N GLY A 521 -8.06 -38.64 30.41
CA GLY A 521 -6.84 -39.10 29.73
C GLY A 521 -5.68 -38.13 29.92
N GLU A 522 -4.45 -38.64 29.76
CA GLU A 522 -3.27 -37.79 29.65
C GLU A 522 -3.35 -37.03 28.31
N HIS A 523 -3.42 -35.71 28.36
CA HIS A 523 -3.48 -34.86 27.18
C HIS A 523 -2.07 -34.38 26.81
N PRO A 524 -1.75 -34.24 25.52
CA PRO A 524 -0.44 -33.77 25.10
C PRO A 524 -0.17 -32.37 25.67
N ALA A 525 1.03 -32.17 26.20
CA ALA A 525 1.52 -30.84 26.54
C ALA A 525 1.48 -29.95 25.28
N SER A 526 0.99 -28.71 25.41
CA SER A 526 0.87 -27.74 24.30
C SER A 526 -0.26 -27.99 23.28
N ILE A 527 -1.43 -28.47 23.74
CA ILE A 527 -2.63 -28.61 22.89
C ILE A 527 -2.99 -27.31 22.14
N THR A 528 -2.80 -26.16 22.79
CA THR A 528 -3.05 -24.83 22.23
C THR A 528 -2.22 -24.58 20.99
N ALA A 529 -0.90 -24.78 21.10
CA ALA A 529 0.02 -24.59 19.98
C ALA A 529 -0.23 -25.63 18.89
N GLU A 530 -0.57 -26.87 19.24
CA GLU A 530 -0.86 -27.92 18.26
C GLU A 530 -2.11 -27.59 17.42
N ILE A 531 -3.19 -27.12 18.05
CA ILE A 531 -4.40 -26.70 17.33
C ILE A 531 -4.15 -25.48 16.47
N PHE A 532 -3.47 -24.48 17.01
CA PHE A 532 -3.10 -23.30 16.24
C PHE A 532 -2.26 -23.69 15.02
N LYS A 533 -1.21 -24.50 15.19
CA LYS A 533 -0.38 -24.99 14.09
C LYS A 533 -1.18 -25.77 13.05
N ARG A 534 -2.13 -26.58 13.49
CA ARG A 534 -3.01 -27.35 12.60
C ARG A 534 -3.81 -26.40 11.69
N VAL A 535 -4.53 -25.44 12.25
CA VAL A 535 -5.41 -24.57 11.43
C VAL A 535 -4.66 -23.43 10.74
N ALA A 536 -3.50 -23.02 11.24
CA ALA A 536 -2.67 -22.00 10.63
C ALA A 536 -1.82 -22.55 9.48
N PHE A 537 -1.26 -23.76 9.60
CA PHE A 537 -0.23 -24.27 8.69
C PHE A 537 -0.57 -25.60 8.01
N ARG A 538 -1.07 -26.60 8.75
CA ARG A 538 -1.24 -27.97 8.21
C ARG A 538 -2.56 -28.18 7.48
N ALA A 539 -3.61 -27.50 7.93
CA ALA A 539 -4.97 -27.54 7.39
C ALA A 539 -5.54 -26.10 7.26
N PRO A 540 -4.93 -25.25 6.42
CA PRO A 540 -5.31 -23.84 6.28
C PRO A 540 -6.77 -23.63 5.87
N LEU A 541 -7.37 -24.55 5.10
CA LEU A 541 -8.79 -24.53 4.76
C LEU A 541 -9.70 -24.57 6.01
N CYS A 542 -9.28 -25.29 7.07
CA CYS A 542 -9.98 -25.27 8.36
C CYS A 542 -9.90 -23.88 9.00
N GLY A 543 -8.71 -23.27 8.99
CA GLY A 543 -8.50 -21.92 9.51
C GLY A 543 -9.30 -20.86 8.75
N ASN A 544 -9.33 -20.93 7.42
CA ASN A 544 -10.13 -20.02 6.59
C ASN A 544 -11.63 -20.18 6.88
N CYS A 545 -12.10 -21.43 7.03
CA CYS A 545 -13.50 -21.67 7.39
C CYS A 545 -13.85 -21.12 8.79
N MET A 546 -12.94 -21.25 9.76
CA MET A 546 -13.08 -20.63 11.08
C MET A 546 -13.13 -19.10 10.99
N ILE A 547 -12.24 -18.47 10.21
CA ILE A 547 -12.23 -17.02 10.01
C ILE A 547 -13.55 -16.54 9.41
N MET A 548 -14.05 -17.21 8.38
CA MET A 548 -15.33 -16.85 7.75
C MET A 548 -16.50 -17.00 8.73
N HIS A 549 -16.52 -18.09 9.52
CA HIS A 549 -17.52 -18.30 10.55
C HIS A 549 -17.50 -17.19 11.61
N LEU A 550 -16.33 -16.89 12.18
CA LEU A 550 -16.18 -15.88 13.23
C LEU A 550 -16.42 -14.45 12.72
N THR A 551 -16.07 -14.17 11.46
CA THR A 551 -16.40 -12.90 10.81
C THR A 551 -17.91 -12.73 10.70
N SER A 552 -18.64 -13.79 10.33
CA SER A 552 -20.11 -13.76 10.26
C SER A 552 -20.77 -13.50 11.63
N GLN A 553 -20.14 -13.94 12.72
CA GLN A 553 -20.59 -13.68 14.09
C GLN A 553 -20.22 -12.27 14.60
N SER A 554 -19.28 -11.58 13.94
CA SER A 554 -18.73 -10.29 14.38
C SER A 554 -19.52 -9.06 13.89
N GLY A 555 -20.72 -9.27 13.35
CA GLY A 555 -21.58 -8.22 12.82
C GLY A 555 -21.11 -7.68 11.46
N ALA A 556 -21.51 -6.45 11.13
CA ALA A 556 -21.32 -5.88 9.80
C ALA A 556 -19.96 -5.18 9.57
N GLN A 557 -19.28 -4.76 10.64
CA GLN A 557 -18.08 -3.91 10.55
C GLN A 557 -16.91 -4.30 11.46
N GLY A 558 -17.14 -5.08 12.52
CA GLY A 558 -16.13 -5.44 13.51
C GLY A 558 -15.64 -6.89 13.42
N LEU A 559 -14.87 -7.29 14.43
CA LEU A 559 -14.22 -8.58 14.66
C LEU A 559 -14.45 -9.09 16.10
N SER A 560 -15.53 -8.68 16.76
CA SER A 560 -15.82 -8.99 18.17
C SER A 560 -15.71 -10.49 18.53
N ALA A 561 -16.00 -11.41 17.60
CA ALA A 561 -15.91 -12.85 17.86
C ALA A 561 -14.46 -13.33 18.05
N PHE A 562 -13.47 -12.63 17.48
CA PHE A 562 -12.04 -12.96 17.60
C PHE A 562 -11.39 -12.42 18.88
N LEU A 563 -11.95 -11.36 19.47
CA LEU A 563 -11.29 -10.61 20.53
C LEU A 563 -11.47 -11.28 21.91
N PRO A 564 -10.44 -11.25 22.78
CA PRO A 564 -10.56 -11.70 24.16
C PRO A 564 -11.49 -10.77 24.95
N SER A 565 -11.99 -11.27 26.09
CA SER A 565 -12.75 -10.44 27.02
C SER A 565 -11.87 -9.36 27.65
N SER A 566 -12.46 -8.21 27.99
CA SER A 566 -11.73 -7.03 28.46
C SER A 566 -11.12 -7.17 29.87
N ASP A 567 -11.56 -8.17 30.63
CA ASP A 567 -11.04 -8.54 31.95
C ASP A 567 -9.76 -9.38 31.87
N LEU A 568 -9.47 -10.01 30.73
CA LEU A 568 -8.30 -10.87 30.58
C LEU A 568 -7.00 -10.05 30.49
N GLU A 569 -5.99 -10.55 31.19
CA GLU A 569 -4.65 -9.97 31.23
C GLU A 569 -3.61 -10.93 30.64
N MET A 570 -2.47 -10.38 30.25
CA MET A 570 -1.32 -11.16 29.81
C MET A 570 -0.01 -10.45 30.16
N SER A 571 1.08 -11.20 30.16
CA SER A 571 2.42 -10.61 30.20
C SER A 571 2.71 -9.85 28.89
N PRO A 572 3.41 -8.70 28.94
CA PRO A 572 3.82 -7.99 27.74
C PRO A 572 4.77 -8.85 26.90
N ASN A 573 4.45 -9.01 25.63
CA ASN A 573 5.31 -9.70 24.69
C ASN A 573 6.43 -8.76 24.24
N LYS A 574 7.70 -9.12 24.48
CA LYS A 574 8.86 -8.35 23.96
C LYS A 574 8.96 -8.39 22.44
N THR A 575 8.48 -9.48 21.83
CA THR A 575 8.38 -9.69 20.39
C THR A 575 6.95 -10.13 20.06
N PRO A 576 6.34 -9.66 18.97
CA PRO A 576 5.03 -10.14 18.54
C PRO A 576 4.97 -11.68 18.55
N PRO A 577 3.85 -12.29 18.99
CA PRO A 577 3.76 -13.74 19.21
C PRO A 577 3.88 -14.59 17.93
N LEU A 578 3.99 -13.97 16.75
CA LEU A 578 4.01 -14.60 15.43
C LEU A 578 5.38 -14.48 14.73
N ASP A 579 6.39 -13.94 15.41
CA ASP A 579 7.70 -13.63 14.83
C ASP A 579 8.66 -14.79 15.04
N VAL A 580 8.34 -15.94 14.44
CA VAL A 580 9.15 -17.16 14.55
C VAL A 580 9.59 -17.66 13.18
N ASN A 581 10.91 -17.93 13.07
CA ASN A 581 11.58 -18.37 11.84
C ASN A 581 11.12 -19.77 11.39
N ASN A 582 10.80 -20.66 12.35
CA ASN A 582 10.27 -21.99 12.05
C ASN A 582 8.88 -22.16 12.67
N SER A 583 7.84 -22.12 11.83
CA SER A 583 6.44 -22.24 12.24
C SER A 583 6.09 -23.60 12.85
N GLN A 584 6.86 -24.66 12.56
CA GLN A 584 6.60 -25.99 13.10
C GLN A 584 7.11 -26.17 14.54
N ASP A 585 8.24 -25.56 14.87
CA ASP A 585 8.88 -25.66 16.21
C ASP A 585 8.55 -24.47 17.11
N ALA A 586 7.91 -23.43 16.57
CA ALA A 586 7.47 -22.26 17.30
C ALA A 586 6.51 -22.60 18.46
N ASP A 587 6.72 -21.95 19.60
CA ASP A 587 5.74 -21.91 20.68
C ASP A 587 4.86 -20.68 20.51
N PHE A 588 3.57 -20.90 20.27
CA PHE A 588 2.57 -19.84 20.07
C PHE A 588 1.71 -19.61 21.32
N ALA A 589 1.96 -20.36 22.40
CA ALA A 589 1.21 -20.29 23.64
C ALA A 589 1.50 -18.99 24.42
N LEU A 590 0.57 -18.62 25.31
CA LEU A 590 0.85 -17.59 26.30
C LEU A 590 1.87 -18.12 27.30
N ARG A 591 2.78 -17.24 27.74
CA ARG A 591 3.73 -17.57 28.80
C ARG A 591 3.55 -16.58 29.96
N PRO A 592 3.28 -17.07 31.18
CA PRO A 592 3.28 -16.21 32.34
C PRO A 592 4.71 -15.72 32.61
N ALA A 593 4.92 -14.40 32.57
CA ALA A 593 6.17 -13.76 32.97
C ALA A 593 5.98 -13.09 34.34
N PRO A 594 6.42 -13.71 35.45
CA PRO A 594 6.09 -13.26 36.80
C PRO A 594 6.72 -11.91 37.21
N ILE A 595 7.53 -11.28 36.35
CA ILE A 595 8.34 -10.09 36.67
C ILE A 595 7.84 -8.82 35.94
N LEU A 596 7.01 -8.97 34.90
CA LEU A 596 6.55 -7.83 34.09
C LEU A 596 5.12 -7.40 34.50
N PRO A 597 4.81 -6.09 34.48
CA PRO A 597 3.45 -5.62 34.73
C PRO A 597 2.51 -6.18 33.66
N SER A 598 1.36 -6.69 34.08
CA SER A 598 0.36 -7.24 33.17
C SER A 598 -0.26 -6.14 32.31
N ILE A 599 -0.58 -6.48 31.06
CA ILE A 599 -1.33 -5.62 30.13
C ILE A 599 -2.68 -6.23 29.83
N LYS A 600 -3.66 -5.40 29.46
CA LYS A 600 -4.96 -5.88 28.96
C LYS A 600 -4.75 -6.65 27.67
N ARG A 601 -5.21 -7.90 27.66
CA ARG A 601 -5.00 -8.81 26.52
C ARG A 601 -5.67 -8.30 25.25
N ILE A 602 -6.82 -7.65 25.39
CA ILE A 602 -7.54 -7.03 24.27
C ILE A 602 -6.76 -5.88 23.63
N HIS A 603 -5.97 -5.10 24.39
CA HIS A 603 -5.12 -4.06 23.81
C HIS A 603 -3.94 -4.66 23.05
N ALA A 604 -3.34 -5.73 23.58
CA ALA A 604 -2.27 -6.46 22.89
C ALA A 604 -2.74 -7.05 21.56
N VAL A 605 -3.92 -7.69 21.55
CA VAL A 605 -4.56 -8.21 20.34
C VAL A 605 -4.91 -7.10 19.36
N SER A 606 -5.52 -6.01 19.83
CA SER A 606 -5.89 -4.89 18.95
C SER A 606 -4.65 -4.26 18.29
N SER A 607 -3.55 -4.13 19.03
CA SER A 607 -2.27 -3.66 18.50
C SER A 607 -1.67 -4.63 17.48
N LEU A 608 -1.79 -5.95 17.72
CA LEU A 608 -1.35 -6.98 16.78
C LEU A 608 -2.15 -6.92 15.47
N LEU A 609 -3.47 -6.79 15.56
CA LEU A 609 -4.34 -6.66 14.38
C LEU A 609 -4.07 -5.35 13.64
N ALA A 610 -3.89 -4.22 14.34
CA ALA A 610 -3.53 -2.93 13.74
C ALA A 610 -2.25 -3.00 12.91
N ARG A 611 -1.23 -3.73 13.39
CA ARG A 611 0.06 -3.89 12.70
C ARG A 611 -0.08 -4.51 11.31
N TYR A 612 -0.99 -5.48 11.13
CA TYR A 612 -1.18 -6.20 9.85
C TYR A 612 -2.49 -5.86 9.15
N THR A 613 -3.24 -4.87 9.64
CA THR A 613 -4.45 -4.37 8.96
C THR A 613 -4.06 -3.87 7.58
N HIS A 614 -4.89 -4.13 6.57
CA HIS A 614 -4.63 -3.75 5.18
C HIS A 614 -5.93 -3.71 4.38
N THR A 615 -5.86 -3.15 3.17
CA THR A 615 -6.94 -3.23 2.18
C THR A 615 -6.45 -3.75 0.85
N ILE A 616 -7.34 -4.37 0.09
CA ILE A 616 -7.07 -4.88 -1.24
C ILE A 616 -7.98 -4.20 -2.28
N VAL A 617 -7.41 -3.85 -3.42
CA VAL A 617 -8.11 -3.40 -4.62
C VAL A 617 -7.93 -4.44 -5.73
N PHE A 618 -9.04 -4.96 -6.25
CA PHE A 618 -9.07 -5.94 -7.36
C PHE A 618 -9.68 -5.41 -8.66
N GLN A 619 -10.33 -4.24 -8.65
CA GLN A 619 -11.13 -3.75 -9.78
C GLN A 619 -10.43 -2.66 -10.60
N GLU A 620 -9.10 -2.69 -10.65
CA GLU A 620 -8.31 -1.78 -11.48
C GLU A 620 -8.00 -2.45 -12.82
N HIS A 621 -8.89 -2.24 -13.79
CA HIS A 621 -8.70 -2.73 -15.15
C HIS A 621 -7.84 -1.75 -15.93
N PHE A 622 -6.96 -2.26 -16.80
CA PHE A 622 -6.18 -1.44 -17.74
C PHE A 622 -5.37 -0.30 -17.08
N VAL A 623 -4.42 -0.67 -16.22
CA VAL A 623 -3.47 0.28 -15.59
C VAL A 623 -2.13 0.40 -16.30
N VAL A 624 -1.85 -0.50 -17.25
CA VAL A 624 -0.62 -0.48 -18.06
C VAL A 624 -1.01 -0.52 -19.54
N PRO A 625 -0.80 0.56 -20.32
CA PRO A 625 -1.11 0.55 -21.73
C PRO A 625 -0.10 -0.32 -22.49
N GLN A 626 -0.60 -1.13 -23.42
CA GLN A 626 0.24 -1.86 -24.37
C GLN A 626 0.81 -0.89 -25.40
N MET A 627 2.13 -0.91 -25.57
CA MET A 627 2.86 0.07 -26.37
C MET A 627 3.87 -0.59 -27.34
N GLN A 628 3.61 -1.83 -27.78
CA GLN A 628 4.52 -2.56 -28.68
C GLN A 628 4.47 -2.01 -30.12
N THR A 629 3.30 -1.50 -30.54
CA THR A 629 3.13 -0.86 -31.85
C THR A 629 2.54 0.55 -31.72
N ARG A 630 2.66 1.35 -32.78
CA ARG A 630 2.01 2.67 -32.87
C ARG A 630 0.49 2.57 -32.69
N LEU A 631 -0.13 1.54 -33.26
CA LEU A 631 -1.59 1.35 -33.21
C LEU A 631 -2.02 1.02 -31.78
N GLU A 632 -1.33 0.09 -31.12
CA GLU A 632 -1.59 -0.27 -29.72
C GLU A 632 -1.31 0.90 -28.79
N THR A 633 -0.23 1.66 -29.00
CA THR A 633 0.05 2.86 -28.19
C THR A 633 -1.06 3.87 -28.32
N LYS A 634 -1.52 4.16 -29.55
CA LYS A 634 -2.64 5.08 -29.78
C LYS A 634 -3.89 4.57 -29.08
N PHE A 635 -4.22 3.28 -29.23
CA PHE A 635 -5.39 2.69 -28.58
C PHE A 635 -5.27 2.77 -27.06
N GLY A 636 -4.13 2.38 -26.49
CA GLY A 636 -3.92 2.38 -25.05
C GLY A 636 -3.96 3.77 -24.42
N LEU A 637 -3.32 4.77 -25.03
CA LEU A 637 -3.41 6.16 -24.56
C LEU A 637 -4.83 6.73 -24.70
N THR A 638 -5.54 6.37 -25.77
CA THR A 638 -6.95 6.74 -25.95
C THR A 638 -7.81 6.10 -24.85
N THR A 639 -7.55 4.86 -24.50
CA THR A 639 -8.27 4.17 -23.42
C THR A 639 -8.06 4.87 -22.07
N LEU A 640 -6.81 5.23 -21.74
CA LEU A 640 -6.51 6.00 -20.50
C LEU A 640 -7.12 7.41 -20.49
N GLU A 641 -7.41 7.99 -21.65
CA GLU A 641 -7.99 9.32 -21.76
C GLU A 641 -9.50 9.31 -21.58
N PHE A 642 -10.18 8.35 -22.19
CA PHE A 642 -11.65 8.35 -22.26
C PHE A 642 -12.33 7.47 -21.22
N PHE A 643 -11.62 6.49 -20.66
CA PHE A 643 -12.17 5.64 -19.62
C PHE A 643 -11.54 5.98 -18.28
N ASN A 644 -12.39 6.29 -17.30
CA ASN A 644 -11.97 6.43 -15.91
C ASN A 644 -11.76 5.02 -15.32
N THR A 645 -10.67 4.37 -15.73
CA THR A 645 -10.39 2.98 -15.37
C THR A 645 -9.63 2.85 -14.06
N SER A 646 -8.81 3.84 -13.72
CA SER A 646 -8.03 3.89 -12.48
C SER A 646 -7.53 5.30 -12.21
N SER A 647 -7.36 5.66 -10.93
CA SER A 647 -6.72 6.92 -10.53
C SER A 647 -5.20 6.90 -10.78
N LEU A 648 -4.63 5.76 -11.17
CA LEU A 648 -3.20 5.53 -11.37
C LEU A 648 -2.94 4.68 -12.62
N PHE A 649 -1.84 4.95 -13.32
CA PHE A 649 -1.34 4.06 -14.37
C PHE A 649 0.18 4.00 -14.38
N SER A 650 0.72 2.96 -15.03
CA SER A 650 2.15 2.75 -15.22
C SER A 650 2.49 2.59 -16.69
N PHE A 651 3.60 3.22 -17.10
CA PHE A 651 4.16 3.05 -18.44
C PHE A 651 5.21 1.94 -18.54
N LYS A 652 5.38 1.10 -17.52
CA LYS A 652 6.30 -0.04 -17.59
C LYS A 652 5.82 -1.05 -18.62
N GLN A 653 6.51 -1.13 -19.75
CA GLN A 653 6.25 -2.13 -20.76
C GLN A 653 6.68 -3.51 -20.25
N HIS A 654 5.72 -4.39 -19.94
CA HIS A 654 5.97 -5.80 -19.70
C HIS A 654 5.85 -6.58 -21.02
N GLY A 655 6.90 -7.32 -21.40
CA GLY A 655 6.90 -8.18 -22.59
C GLY A 655 8.31 -8.59 -23.02
N LYS A 656 8.42 -9.64 -23.86
CA LYS A 656 9.69 -10.02 -24.50
C LYS A 656 10.29 -8.77 -25.12
N HIS A 657 11.50 -8.41 -24.70
CA HIS A 657 12.28 -7.44 -25.44
C HIS A 657 12.20 -7.84 -26.92
N PRO A 658 11.79 -6.92 -27.82
CA PRO A 658 11.97 -7.20 -29.23
C PRO A 658 13.43 -7.61 -29.40
N ASP A 659 13.64 -8.66 -30.20
CA ASP A 659 14.98 -9.12 -30.57
C ASP A 659 15.89 -7.88 -30.72
N PRO A 660 17.09 -7.82 -30.13
CA PRO A 660 17.96 -6.65 -30.24
C PRO A 660 18.24 -6.21 -31.69
N THR A 661 18.02 -7.10 -32.67
CA THR A 661 18.04 -6.78 -34.11
C THR A 661 16.79 -6.03 -34.63
N GLN A 662 15.71 -5.97 -33.84
CA GLN A 662 14.42 -5.32 -34.09
C GLN A 662 14.11 -4.13 -33.20
N VAL A 663 15.02 -3.69 -32.31
CA VAL A 663 14.91 -2.39 -31.61
C VAL A 663 15.05 -1.28 -32.66
N LYS A 664 13.97 -1.03 -33.39
CA LYS A 664 13.89 -0.10 -34.51
C LYS A 664 13.84 1.33 -33.97
N ALA A 665 14.15 2.28 -34.84
CA ALA A 665 13.86 3.70 -34.63
C ALA A 665 12.38 4.00 -34.27
N GLU A 666 11.47 3.02 -34.46
CA GLU A 666 10.05 3.10 -34.12
C GLU A 666 9.81 3.24 -32.61
N ASP A 667 10.56 2.57 -31.72
CA ASP A 667 10.32 2.64 -30.26
C ASP A 667 10.62 4.03 -29.69
N ALA A 668 11.77 4.60 -30.07
CA ALA A 668 12.16 5.96 -29.69
C ALA A 668 11.17 7.00 -30.25
N TRP A 669 10.62 6.77 -31.44
CA TRP A 669 9.63 7.63 -32.06
C TRP A 669 8.25 7.52 -31.41
N ILE A 670 7.80 6.31 -31.03
CA ILE A 670 6.56 6.08 -30.28
C ILE A 670 6.60 6.86 -28.96
N TRP A 671 7.70 6.70 -28.21
CA TRP A 671 7.90 7.43 -26.97
C TRP A 671 7.85 8.94 -27.17
N THR A 672 8.75 9.46 -28.03
CA THR A 672 8.96 10.91 -28.19
C THR A 672 7.75 11.60 -28.82
N LYS A 673 7.03 10.95 -29.75
CA LYS A 673 5.91 11.59 -30.46
C LYS A 673 4.54 11.33 -29.85
N TYR A 674 4.28 10.19 -29.22
CA TYR A 674 2.96 9.86 -28.69
C TYR A 674 2.92 10.03 -27.18
N VAL A 675 3.76 9.29 -26.46
CA VAL A 675 3.66 9.26 -25.00
C VAL A 675 4.07 10.61 -24.40
N ARG A 676 5.22 11.17 -24.80
CA ARG A 676 5.66 12.49 -24.34
C ARG A 676 4.67 13.59 -24.72
N ALA A 677 4.12 13.56 -25.94
CA ALA A 677 3.13 14.55 -26.38
C ALA A 677 1.83 14.45 -25.58
N TRP A 678 1.32 13.23 -25.35
CA TRP A 678 0.14 12.99 -24.55
C TRP A 678 0.33 13.46 -23.10
N LEU A 679 1.48 13.11 -22.48
CA LEU A 679 1.86 13.58 -21.16
C LEU A 679 1.99 15.10 -21.08
N SER A 680 2.56 15.73 -22.11
CA SER A 680 2.68 17.19 -22.21
C SER A 680 1.32 17.88 -22.27
N LEU A 681 0.34 17.27 -22.93
CA LEU A 681 -1.02 17.81 -23.02
C LEU A 681 -1.77 17.64 -21.71
N ARG A 682 -1.62 16.50 -21.03
CA ARG A 682 -2.32 16.18 -19.79
C ARG A 682 -1.73 16.87 -18.56
N TYR A 683 -0.41 17.05 -18.55
CA TYR A 683 0.35 17.70 -17.46
C TYR A 683 1.22 18.84 -18.00
N PRO A 684 0.60 19.91 -18.55
CA PRO A 684 1.30 20.94 -19.32
C PRO A 684 2.12 21.89 -18.45
N PHE A 685 1.79 22.01 -17.16
CA PHE A 685 2.40 22.99 -16.29
C PHE A 685 3.73 22.48 -15.73
N PRO A 686 4.85 23.19 -15.99
CA PRO A 686 6.12 22.87 -15.36
C PRO A 686 6.08 23.18 -13.86
N MET A 687 6.82 22.39 -13.10
CA MET A 687 6.98 22.62 -11.66
C MET A 687 7.95 23.79 -11.44
N ARG A 688 7.89 24.46 -10.29
CA ARG A 688 8.78 25.60 -10.01
C ARG A 688 10.25 25.21 -9.95
N PHE A 689 10.52 24.04 -9.40
CA PHE A 689 11.85 23.44 -9.38
C PHE A 689 12.21 22.73 -10.69
N GLU A 690 11.45 22.93 -11.77
CA GLU A 690 11.86 22.50 -13.11
C GLU A 690 12.68 23.61 -13.78
N SER A 691 14.00 23.45 -13.84
CA SER A 691 14.89 24.40 -14.49
C SER A 691 14.57 24.47 -15.99
N HIS A 692 14.69 25.66 -16.57
CA HIS A 692 14.55 25.91 -18.01
C HIS A 692 15.78 25.41 -18.80
N THR A 693 16.35 24.27 -18.41
CA THR A 693 17.45 23.65 -19.14
C THR A 693 16.95 23.27 -20.53
N ARG A 694 17.68 23.72 -21.55
CA ARG A 694 17.33 23.59 -22.98
C ARG A 694 17.51 22.16 -23.52
N GLU A 695 17.30 21.14 -22.70
CA GLU A 695 17.33 19.76 -23.17
C GLU A 695 15.97 19.43 -23.79
N ILE A 696 15.90 19.64 -25.11
CA ILE A 696 14.81 19.25 -26.00
C ILE A 696 14.96 17.78 -26.39
#